data_AF-A0A263BUA9-F1
#
_entry.id   AF-A0A263BUA9-F1
#
_cell.length_a   1.000
_cell.length_b   1.000
_cell.length_c   1.000
_cell.angle_alpha   90.00
_cell.angle_beta   90.00
_cell.angle_gamma   90.00
#
_symmetry.space_group_name_H-M   'P 1'
#
loop_
_entity.id
_entity.type
_entity.pdbx_description
1 polymer ?
#
loop_
_entity_poly.entity_id
_entity_poly.type
_entity_poly.pdbx_seq_one_letter_code
_entity_poly.pdbx_strand_id
1 'polypeptide(L)'
;MTKRFVVIDVETTGNQPLNGDKIIQIGAVVIENNEITERFSSFVNPGRQIPAFVTQLTGITEKDVINAPDFSEIAPKVLQLLDHSYFVAHNVPFDLSFIDEELTNSGYSNFSGPTIDTVELARVLLPTASGYKLSQLAQFFHIHHENPHQADSDAEVTGRLLLRLLEKLNSLPLVTCQRLQPLLKQLKSDIDQIIAEMIQYKLNHPYEDEEQYDVFNGIAYRNFSKEENSQVDYEADYATFKENITAANGLMDEKMSNYEVRSGQLKMMDLVYEAFENNSHSLIEAGTGTGKTLGYLLPASYYSKMEDKTIVISTHTVQLQQQIIENDIPMLRKVVPFSFKAAVLKGRQHYLCLRKFEQQLLDNYDDNLDNTLTKAMILIWLLETKTGDVEELNIPTKGNQFWYKVNSEGSTCLNRHCPWFGKCFYHRARRAAKEADLVITNHALLFSNAANDHQLLPSFNHAIIDEAHHLEDVVSDHFGIAIDYFTISNQLGRLGFTDGQEMMGKLATPFNETSAKTMAEKHPKFNETYKETISAFDDLFTLIHQYVRKKLLTPKSEIGRLSFRYDVTKERSSNWAAILETADLSVSKLADVLKLLRKIENHLQESENYLDAKQKGRLVDFSGLINTLETIEQSIRTLLLTHDENMVCWMEIDAKGARNATYLYAKPIDISELLADQFFAKKRSVILTSATLTISGKSFKYIVNRLGLEDFGPVTNVIDSPFSFETKAKIYIPNDIPNIKEVKLDEYIPILSRSLHKIAQKTKGRMLVLFTSYDMLRNTYIDLKTRLENEDFTLIAQGVSSGSRAKLTKNFKQNDQAILLGTSSFWEGVDIPGEDLSCIVIVRLPFSPPDNPVIAARSEKIKADGGNPFFDLSLPQAIIRFKQGFGRLIRTSSDKGAVFVFDTRIVTTRYGKNFIRSLPSVPTFQGPLDDLLENLQEWL
;
A
#
# COMPACT_ATOMS: atom_id res chain seq x y z
N MET A 1 9.98 -28.82 34.24
CA MET A 1 9.79 -27.73 35.22
C MET A 1 8.77 -26.79 34.62
N THR A 2 7.80 -26.36 35.41
CA THR A 2 6.76 -25.41 34.99
C THR A 2 7.42 -24.06 34.76
N LYS A 3 7.34 -23.55 33.52
CA LYS A 3 7.97 -22.27 33.14
C LYS A 3 7.25 -21.13 33.83
N ARG A 4 8.05 -20.21 34.38
CA ARG A 4 7.60 -19.01 35.08
C ARG A 4 7.88 -17.80 34.19
N PHE A 5 6.85 -17.02 33.89
CA PHE A 5 6.96 -15.79 33.12
C PHE A 5 6.59 -14.62 34.01
N VAL A 6 7.35 -13.53 33.94
CA VAL A 6 7.03 -12.28 34.62
C VAL A 6 6.89 -11.21 33.57
N VAL A 7 5.66 -10.78 33.37
CA VAL A 7 5.30 -9.72 32.45
C VAL A 7 5.47 -8.41 33.20
N ILE A 8 6.31 -7.51 32.70
CA ILE A 8 6.56 -6.20 33.28
C ILE A 8 6.24 -5.14 32.24
N ASP A 9 5.58 -4.08 32.71
CA ASP A 9 5.36 -2.83 31.99
C ASP A 9 5.75 -1.67 32.90
N VAL A 10 6.31 -0.61 32.33
CA VAL A 10 6.72 0.58 33.08
C VAL A 10 6.22 1.86 32.41
N GLU A 11 5.69 2.76 33.23
CA GLU A 11 5.44 4.14 32.82
C GLU A 11 6.59 5.02 33.31
N THR A 12 6.99 6.01 32.50
CA THR A 12 8.26 6.74 32.69
C THR A 12 8.12 8.23 32.44
N THR A 13 9.06 9.04 32.96
CA THR A 13 9.09 10.50 32.71
C THR A 13 9.50 10.87 31.28
N GLY A 14 9.88 9.90 30.45
CA GLY A 14 10.40 10.08 29.10
C GLY A 14 10.89 8.76 28.50
N ASN A 15 11.57 8.81 27.35
CA ASN A 15 11.86 7.60 26.58
C ASN A 15 13.32 7.12 26.65
N GLN A 16 14.19 7.81 27.42
CA GLN A 16 15.63 7.55 27.41
C GLN A 16 16.19 7.48 28.83
N PRO A 17 16.36 6.29 29.41
CA PRO A 17 16.86 6.14 30.78
C PRO A 17 18.29 6.72 30.92
N LEU A 18 19.12 6.55 29.88
CA LEU A 18 20.49 7.10 29.83
C LEU A 18 20.56 8.63 29.88
N ASN A 19 19.48 9.33 29.52
CA ASN A 19 19.38 10.80 29.62
C ASN A 19 18.73 11.25 30.93
N GLY A 20 18.61 10.33 31.90
CA GLY A 20 18.09 10.59 33.24
C GLY A 20 16.58 10.46 33.38
N ASP A 21 15.85 9.94 32.38
CA ASP A 21 14.43 9.62 32.53
C ASP A 21 14.24 8.48 33.53
N LYS A 22 13.15 8.56 34.31
CA LYS A 22 12.91 7.72 35.50
C LYS A 22 11.57 7.01 35.41
N ILE A 23 11.46 5.85 36.06
CA ILE A 23 10.21 5.11 36.20
C ILE A 23 9.27 5.86 37.16
N ILE A 24 7.99 5.99 36.80
CA ILE A 24 6.93 6.59 37.62
C ILE A 24 5.89 5.56 38.09
N GLN A 25 5.73 4.46 37.35
CA GLN A 25 4.92 3.31 37.75
C GLN A 25 5.53 2.04 37.18
N ILE A 26 5.45 0.95 37.94
CA ILE A 26 5.75 -0.40 37.49
C ILE A 26 4.54 -1.29 37.71
N GLY A 27 4.17 -2.05 36.68
CA GLY A 27 3.18 -3.12 36.75
C GLY A 27 3.86 -4.44 36.43
N ALA A 28 3.53 -5.49 37.18
CA ALA A 28 4.04 -6.83 36.93
C ALA A 28 2.99 -7.91 37.16
N VAL A 29 2.99 -8.92 36.30
CA VAL A 29 2.10 -10.08 36.37
C VAL A 29 2.90 -11.37 36.23
N VAL A 30 2.73 -12.30 37.16
CA VAL A 30 3.40 -13.61 37.14
C VAL A 30 2.48 -14.65 36.54
N ILE A 31 3.00 -15.40 35.58
CA ILE A 31 2.32 -16.51 34.92
C ILE A 31 3.05 -17.80 35.23
N GLU A 32 2.34 -18.76 35.79
CA GLU A 32 2.78 -20.12 36.05
C GLU A 32 1.66 -21.08 35.65
N ASN A 33 2.00 -22.23 35.07
CA ASN A 33 1.01 -23.23 34.62
C ASN A 33 -0.07 -22.67 33.68
N ASN A 34 0.30 -21.71 32.83
CA ASN A 34 -0.61 -20.99 31.92
C ASN A 34 -1.72 -20.20 32.62
N GLU A 35 -1.54 -19.86 33.89
CA GLU A 35 -2.46 -19.02 34.65
C GLU A 35 -1.71 -17.86 35.31
N ILE A 36 -2.40 -16.73 35.48
CA ILE A 36 -1.86 -15.58 36.21
C ILE A 36 -1.98 -15.86 37.72
N THR A 37 -0.85 -15.99 38.41
CA THR A 37 -0.79 -16.40 39.83
C THR A 37 -0.51 -15.25 40.79
N GLU A 38 0.24 -14.23 40.36
CA GLU A 38 0.59 -13.06 41.19
C GLU A 38 0.51 -11.77 40.37
N ARG A 39 0.13 -10.67 41.03
CA ARG A 39 0.08 -9.31 40.47
C ARG A 39 0.80 -8.36 41.41
N PHE A 40 1.59 -7.46 40.85
CA PHE A 40 2.32 -6.44 41.56
C PHE A 40 2.19 -5.10 40.82
N SER A 41 1.96 -4.02 41.55
CA SER A 41 1.89 -2.67 41.02
C SER A 41 2.43 -1.71 42.07
N SER A 42 3.23 -0.74 41.64
CA SER A 42 3.70 0.33 42.51
C SER A 42 3.91 1.60 41.69
N PHE A 43 3.46 2.74 42.23
CA PHE A 43 4.03 4.02 41.85
C PHE A 43 5.47 4.09 42.36
N VAL A 44 6.30 4.87 41.67
CA VAL A 44 7.70 5.08 42.01
C VAL A 44 7.95 6.58 42.02
N ASN A 45 8.63 7.07 43.06
CA ASN A 45 9.05 8.46 43.09
C ASN A 45 10.23 8.65 42.12
N PRO A 46 10.07 9.43 41.02
CA PRO A 46 11.14 9.59 40.03
C PRO A 46 12.21 10.58 40.49
N GLY A 47 12.04 11.27 41.63
CA GLY A 47 12.97 12.31 42.11
C GLY A 47 13.07 13.54 41.20
N ARG A 48 12.14 13.69 40.25
CA ARG A 48 12.09 14.79 39.26
C ARG A 48 10.66 15.07 38.82
N GLN A 49 10.42 16.25 38.23
CA GLN A 49 9.10 16.60 37.70
C GLN A 49 8.72 15.72 36.49
N ILE A 50 7.45 15.30 36.46
CA ILE A 50 6.79 14.61 35.36
C ILE A 50 6.42 15.64 34.29
N PRO A 51 6.89 15.48 33.05
CA PRO A 51 6.47 16.36 31.95
C PRO A 51 4.96 16.29 31.69
N ALA A 52 4.33 17.43 31.36
CA ALA A 52 2.88 17.52 31.16
C ALA A 52 2.32 16.53 30.13
N PHE A 53 3.08 16.23 29.07
CA PHE A 53 2.66 15.25 28.05
C PHE A 53 2.58 13.81 28.59
N VAL A 54 3.41 13.44 29.58
CA VAL A 54 3.39 12.11 30.22
C VAL A 54 2.16 11.99 31.10
N THR A 55 1.84 13.03 31.88
CA THR A 55 0.60 13.06 32.66
C THR A 55 -0.64 13.01 31.77
N GLN A 56 -0.62 13.66 30.61
CA GLN A 56 -1.72 13.56 29.64
C GLN A 56 -1.85 12.15 29.04
N LEU A 57 -0.74 11.44 28.85
CA LEU A 57 -0.73 10.10 28.28
C LEU A 57 -1.18 9.04 29.29
N THR A 58 -0.66 9.09 30.51
CA THR A 58 -0.79 8.02 31.52
C THR A 58 -1.86 8.32 32.59
N GLY A 59 -2.24 9.58 32.72
CA GLY A 59 -3.06 10.07 33.83
C GLY A 59 -2.32 10.18 35.17
N ILE A 60 -1.03 9.82 35.24
CA ILE A 60 -0.23 9.86 36.47
C ILE A 60 0.21 11.29 36.76
N THR A 61 -0.09 11.77 37.96
CA THR A 61 0.21 13.13 38.41
C THR A 61 1.30 13.14 39.47
N GLU A 62 1.87 14.32 39.72
CA GLU A 62 2.84 14.55 40.81
C GLU A 62 2.32 14.08 42.17
N LYS A 63 1.00 14.14 42.41
CA LYS A 63 0.40 13.72 43.67
C LYS A 63 0.48 12.21 43.89
N ASP A 64 0.51 11.44 42.81
CA ASP A 64 0.51 9.97 42.85
C ASP A 64 1.90 9.44 43.19
N VAL A 65 2.96 10.15 42.78
CA VAL A 65 4.37 9.70 42.94
C VAL A 65 5.12 10.35 44.10
N ILE A 66 4.69 11.50 44.62
CA ILE A 66 5.49 12.26 45.62
C ILE A 66 5.71 11.52 46.95
N ASN A 67 4.76 10.67 47.34
CA ASN A 67 4.84 9.83 48.55
C ASN A 67 5.06 8.35 48.20
N ALA A 68 5.30 8.04 46.94
CA ALA A 68 5.61 6.68 46.49
C ALA A 68 7.05 6.30 46.91
N PRO A 69 7.36 5.01 47.05
CA PRO A 69 8.71 4.56 47.34
C PRO A 69 9.70 4.93 46.23
N ASP A 70 10.97 5.09 46.58
CA ASP A 70 12.04 5.13 45.58
C ASP A 70 12.24 3.73 44.97
N PHE A 71 12.76 3.65 43.74
CA PHE A 71 12.95 2.34 43.09
C PHE A 71 13.81 1.38 43.94
N SER A 72 14.82 1.90 44.65
CA SER A 72 15.70 1.11 45.51
C SER A 72 14.97 0.34 46.61
N GLU A 73 13.81 0.84 47.07
CA GLU A 73 12.98 0.21 48.10
C GLU A 73 12.16 -0.96 47.53
N ILE A 74 11.74 -0.87 46.26
CA ILE A 74 10.97 -1.92 45.58
C ILE A 74 11.85 -2.92 44.81
N ALA A 75 13.12 -2.58 44.53
CA ALA A 75 14.06 -3.40 43.79
C ALA A 75 14.18 -4.85 44.33
N PRO A 76 14.24 -5.12 45.66
CA PRO A 76 14.27 -6.49 46.17
C PRO A 76 13.04 -7.32 45.77
N LYS A 77 11.85 -6.70 45.75
CA LYS A 77 10.61 -7.37 45.34
C LYS A 77 10.61 -7.65 43.84
N VAL A 78 11.06 -6.70 43.01
CA VAL A 78 11.20 -6.89 41.56
C VAL A 78 12.17 -8.03 41.24
N LEU A 79 13.32 -8.09 41.92
CA LEU A 79 14.28 -9.19 41.77
C LEU A 79 13.72 -10.53 42.23
N GLN A 80 12.95 -10.57 43.33
CA GLN A 80 12.25 -11.78 43.77
C GLN A 80 11.22 -12.25 42.73
N LEU A 81 10.49 -11.34 42.10
CA LEU A 81 9.60 -11.68 41.00
C LEU A 81 10.39 -12.28 39.84
N LEU A 82 11.51 -11.66 39.44
CA LEU A 82 12.29 -12.10 38.27
C LEU A 82 13.12 -13.37 38.48
N ASP A 83 13.27 -13.86 39.72
CA ASP A 83 14.08 -15.04 40.03
C ASP A 83 13.64 -16.29 39.23
N HIS A 84 14.60 -16.92 38.56
CA HIS A 84 14.41 -18.10 37.69
C HIS A 84 13.22 -18.00 36.71
N SER A 85 12.96 -16.80 36.17
CA SER A 85 11.82 -16.53 35.29
C SER A 85 12.24 -15.95 33.92
N TYR A 86 11.32 -16.00 32.97
CA TYR A 86 11.40 -15.22 31.74
C TYR A 86 10.91 -13.79 32.00
N PHE A 87 11.70 -12.79 31.63
CA PHE A 87 11.24 -11.40 31.56
C PHE A 87 10.42 -11.20 30.29
N VAL A 88 9.18 -10.74 30.41
CA VAL A 88 8.28 -10.54 29.29
C VAL A 88 7.80 -9.09 29.28
N ALA A 89 7.76 -8.46 28.10
CA ALA A 89 7.18 -7.13 27.96
C ALA A 89 6.54 -6.91 26.59
N HIS A 90 5.81 -5.81 26.43
CA HIS A 90 5.26 -5.38 25.14
C HIS A 90 6.19 -4.43 24.35
N ASN A 91 7.48 -4.38 24.73
CA ASN A 91 8.62 -3.90 23.95
C ASN A 91 9.87 -4.07 24.82
N VAL A 92 10.43 -5.29 24.91
CA VAL A 92 11.52 -5.60 25.87
C VAL A 92 12.68 -4.60 25.84
N PRO A 93 13.19 -4.14 24.67
CA PRO A 93 14.24 -3.14 24.63
C PRO A 93 13.94 -1.83 25.37
N PHE A 94 12.67 -1.47 25.52
CA PHE A 94 12.24 -0.30 26.30
C PHE A 94 12.18 -0.63 27.79
N ASP A 95 11.28 -1.54 28.19
CA ASP A 95 11.00 -1.83 29.60
C ASP A 95 12.24 -2.34 30.35
N LEU A 96 12.97 -3.27 29.75
CA LEU A 96 14.15 -3.86 30.36
C LEU A 96 15.27 -2.82 30.52
N SER A 97 15.39 -1.86 29.60
CA SER A 97 16.43 -0.82 29.69
C SER A 97 16.21 0.12 30.90
N PHE A 98 14.95 0.41 31.25
CA PHE A 98 14.61 1.17 32.44
C PHE A 98 14.83 0.36 33.71
N ILE A 99 14.41 -0.90 33.72
CA ILE A 99 14.61 -1.80 34.87
C ILE A 99 16.10 -2.00 35.14
N ASP A 100 16.92 -2.28 34.13
CA ASP A 100 18.36 -2.48 34.28
C ASP A 100 19.08 -1.22 34.78
N GLU A 101 18.71 -0.04 34.26
CA GLU A 101 19.28 1.23 34.71
C GLU A 101 18.91 1.52 36.18
N GLU A 102 17.66 1.29 36.59
CA GLU A 102 17.26 1.50 37.99
C GLU A 102 17.83 0.46 38.95
N LEU A 103 17.99 -0.79 38.51
CA LEU A 103 18.69 -1.83 39.27
C LEU A 103 20.16 -1.43 39.49
N THR A 104 20.83 -0.97 38.44
CA THR A 104 22.22 -0.49 38.51
C THR A 104 22.35 0.70 39.47
N ASN A 105 21.47 1.68 39.36
CA ASN A 105 21.43 2.84 40.25
C ASN A 105 21.14 2.46 41.71
N SER A 106 20.44 1.35 41.93
CA SER A 106 20.13 0.79 43.25
C SER A 106 21.21 -0.17 43.78
N GLY A 107 22.32 -0.36 43.07
CA GLY A 107 23.44 -1.21 43.49
C GLY A 107 23.28 -2.70 43.17
N TYR A 108 22.32 -3.07 42.33
CA TYR A 108 22.11 -4.43 41.84
C TYR A 108 22.72 -4.64 40.45
N SER A 109 22.88 -5.90 40.06
CA SER A 109 23.30 -6.27 38.70
C SER A 109 22.10 -6.28 37.75
N ASN A 110 22.36 -6.01 36.47
CA ASN A 110 21.36 -6.17 35.40
C ASN A 110 20.77 -7.56 35.35
N PHE A 111 19.55 -7.65 34.82
CA PHE A 111 18.91 -8.93 34.56
C PHE A 111 19.67 -9.71 33.47
N SER A 112 19.90 -10.99 33.72
CA SER A 112 20.65 -11.89 32.82
C SER A 112 19.87 -13.15 32.44
N GLY A 113 18.59 -13.21 32.80
CA GLY A 113 17.70 -14.31 32.42
C GLY A 113 17.16 -14.17 30.99
N PRO A 114 16.35 -15.14 30.55
CA PRO A 114 15.77 -15.13 29.22
C PRO A 114 14.66 -14.07 29.09
N THR A 115 14.47 -13.56 27.88
CA THR A 115 13.54 -12.47 27.57
C THR A 115 12.55 -12.85 26.47
N ILE A 116 11.31 -12.35 26.54
CA ILE A 116 10.30 -12.51 25.50
C ILE A 116 9.67 -11.17 25.18
N ASP A 117 9.83 -10.74 23.93
CA ASP A 117 9.13 -9.59 23.40
C ASP A 117 7.81 -10.03 22.75
N THR A 118 6.69 -9.64 23.35
CA THR A 118 5.36 -10.02 22.84
C THR A 118 5.03 -9.36 21.50
N VAL A 119 5.66 -8.24 21.12
CA VAL A 119 5.52 -7.64 19.78
C VAL A 119 6.23 -8.51 18.74
N GLU A 120 7.45 -8.96 19.03
CA GLU A 120 8.20 -9.85 18.13
C GLU A 120 7.47 -11.20 17.97
N LEU A 121 7.03 -11.79 19.08
CA LEU A 121 6.28 -13.05 19.07
C LEU A 121 4.92 -12.91 18.37
N ALA A 122 4.18 -11.82 18.60
CA ALA A 122 2.93 -11.54 17.90
C ALA A 122 3.14 -11.34 16.40
N ARG A 123 4.24 -10.71 15.96
CA ARG A 123 4.56 -10.60 14.52
C ARG A 123 4.70 -11.97 13.87
N VAL A 124 5.42 -12.89 14.52
CA VAL A 124 5.59 -14.26 14.01
C VAL A 124 4.26 -15.00 13.99
N LEU A 125 3.53 -15.00 15.11
CA LEU A 125 2.36 -15.87 15.29
C LEU A 125 1.06 -15.28 14.74
N LEU A 126 0.97 -13.96 14.57
CA LEU A 126 -0.22 -13.25 14.08
C LEU A 126 0.12 -12.38 12.87
N PRO A 127 0.68 -12.97 11.80
CA PRO A 127 1.20 -12.21 10.67
C PRO A 127 0.13 -11.43 9.90
N THR A 128 -1.15 -11.77 10.10
CA THR A 128 -2.34 -11.15 9.50
C THR A 128 -2.96 -10.04 10.35
N ALA A 129 -2.39 -9.74 11.53
CA ALA A 129 -2.90 -8.69 12.40
C ALA A 129 -2.76 -7.30 11.76
N SER A 130 -3.81 -6.48 11.89
CA SER A 130 -3.85 -5.10 11.33
C SER A 130 -2.84 -4.14 11.97
N GLY A 131 -2.25 -4.53 13.11
CA GLY A 131 -1.17 -3.85 13.80
C GLY A 131 -0.78 -4.56 15.09
N TYR A 132 0.37 -4.19 15.64
CA TYR A 132 1.00 -4.88 16.78
C TYR A 132 1.12 -4.00 18.03
N LYS A 133 0.30 -2.93 18.12
CA LYS A 133 0.14 -2.20 19.39
C LYS A 133 -0.72 -3.04 20.33
N LEU A 134 -0.49 -2.93 21.64
CA LEU A 134 -1.20 -3.70 22.66
C LEU A 134 -2.73 -3.60 22.49
N SER A 135 -3.27 -2.39 22.35
CA SER A 135 -4.71 -2.16 22.16
C SER A 135 -5.29 -2.84 20.91
N GLN A 136 -4.51 -2.94 19.83
CA GLN A 136 -4.94 -3.59 18.58
C GLN A 136 -4.97 -5.11 18.72
N LEU A 137 -3.97 -5.68 19.38
CA LEU A 137 -3.90 -7.11 19.67
C LEU A 137 -4.93 -7.53 20.74
N ALA A 138 -5.18 -6.67 21.72
CA ALA A 138 -6.24 -6.86 22.70
C ALA A 138 -7.60 -6.90 22.01
N GLN A 139 -7.89 -5.95 21.11
CA GLN A 139 -9.10 -5.97 20.29
C GLN A 139 -9.19 -7.24 19.40
N PHE A 140 -8.08 -7.66 18.80
CA PHE A 140 -8.01 -8.87 17.96
C PHE A 140 -8.42 -10.13 18.71
N PHE A 141 -8.02 -10.27 19.98
CA PHE A 141 -8.40 -11.39 20.84
C PHE A 141 -9.62 -11.15 21.72
N HIS A 142 -10.31 -10.01 21.54
CA HIS A 142 -11.42 -9.58 22.40
C HIS A 142 -11.06 -9.56 23.90
N ILE A 143 -9.83 -9.13 24.22
CA ILE A 143 -9.36 -8.91 25.59
C ILE A 143 -9.82 -7.52 26.03
N HIS A 144 -10.53 -7.45 27.16
CA HIS A 144 -10.90 -6.17 27.78
C HIS A 144 -9.64 -5.45 28.30
N HIS A 145 -9.45 -4.19 27.88
CA HIS A 145 -8.34 -3.33 28.28
C HIS A 145 -8.93 -2.14 29.06
N GLU A 146 -8.92 -2.25 30.38
CA GLU A 146 -9.43 -1.20 31.29
C GLU A 146 -8.30 -0.21 31.59
N ASN A 147 -8.53 1.11 31.55
CA ASN A 147 -7.49 2.13 31.80
C ASN A 147 -6.17 1.93 31.02
N PRO A 148 -6.16 2.07 29.67
CA PRO A 148 -4.92 2.04 28.90
C PRO A 148 -3.91 3.08 29.38
N HIS A 149 -2.61 2.76 29.29
CA HIS A 149 -1.51 3.64 29.75
C HIS A 149 -1.36 3.76 31.28
N GLN A 150 -1.75 2.70 31.98
CA GLN A 150 -1.32 2.42 33.35
C GLN A 150 -0.56 1.10 33.36
N ALA A 151 0.60 1.09 33.99
CA ALA A 151 1.55 -0.02 33.90
C ALA A 151 0.96 -1.36 34.36
N ASP A 152 0.12 -1.36 35.39
CA ASP A 152 -0.54 -2.56 35.91
C ASP A 152 -1.59 -3.12 34.96
N SER A 153 -2.38 -2.27 34.33
CA SER A 153 -3.35 -2.70 33.33
C SER A 153 -2.65 -3.22 32.06
N ASP A 154 -1.64 -2.50 31.58
CA ASP A 154 -0.90 -2.88 30.38
C ASP A 154 -0.12 -4.19 30.60
N ALA A 155 0.43 -4.42 31.81
CA ALA A 155 1.03 -5.70 32.19
C ALA A 155 0.00 -6.85 32.23
N GLU A 156 -1.22 -6.63 32.75
CA GLU A 156 -2.30 -7.63 32.76
C GLU A 156 -2.73 -8.01 31.33
N VAL A 157 -2.96 -7.01 30.47
CA VAL A 157 -3.34 -7.26 29.07
C VAL A 157 -2.22 -7.95 28.32
N THR A 158 -0.96 -7.55 28.56
CA THR A 158 0.22 -8.20 27.97
C THR A 158 0.36 -9.66 28.43
N GLY A 159 0.07 -9.95 29.70
CA GLY A 159 0.07 -11.32 30.20
C GLY A 159 -1.02 -12.20 29.59
N ARG A 160 -2.23 -11.66 29.45
CA ARG A 160 -3.31 -12.37 28.73
C ARG A 160 -2.98 -12.57 27.25
N LEU A 161 -2.35 -11.59 26.61
CA LEU A 161 -1.85 -11.70 25.25
C LEU A 161 -0.80 -12.81 25.13
N LEU A 162 0.18 -12.86 26.04
CA LEU A 162 1.20 -13.92 26.06
C LEU A 162 0.56 -15.32 26.13
N LEU A 163 -0.45 -15.52 26.99
CA LEU A 163 -1.17 -16.80 27.09
C LEU A 163 -1.80 -17.20 25.75
N ARG A 164 -2.43 -16.26 25.02
CA ARG A 164 -2.97 -16.51 23.68
C ARG A 164 -1.90 -16.84 22.65
N LEU A 165 -0.75 -16.17 22.72
CA LEU A 165 0.39 -16.45 21.85
C LEU A 165 0.98 -17.84 22.12
N LEU A 166 1.12 -18.23 23.39
CA LEU A 166 1.59 -19.57 23.77
C LEU A 166 0.59 -20.66 23.38
N GLU A 167 -0.72 -20.41 23.54
CA GLU A 167 -1.79 -21.30 23.05
C GLU A 167 -1.66 -21.53 21.53
N LYS A 168 -1.48 -20.46 20.75
CA LYS A 168 -1.26 -20.56 19.30
C LYS A 168 0.05 -21.24 18.94
N LEU A 169 1.13 -20.99 19.67
CA LEU A 169 2.40 -21.68 19.46
C LEU A 169 2.23 -23.19 19.67
N ASN A 170 1.48 -23.59 20.70
CA ASN A 170 1.21 -25.00 21.04
C ASN A 170 0.39 -25.74 19.99
N SER A 171 -0.51 -25.06 19.29
CA SER A 171 -1.33 -25.66 18.24
C SER A 171 -0.58 -25.88 16.92
N LEU A 172 0.64 -25.37 16.75
CA LEU A 172 1.37 -25.50 15.49
C LEU A 172 1.71 -26.96 15.15
N PRO A 173 1.65 -27.35 13.85
CA PRO A 173 2.11 -28.66 13.39
C PRO A 173 3.59 -28.88 13.66
N LEU A 174 3.98 -30.13 13.96
CA LEU A 174 5.36 -30.51 14.25
C LEU A 174 6.33 -30.05 13.14
N VAL A 175 5.96 -30.25 11.88
CA VAL A 175 6.78 -29.86 10.72
C VAL A 175 7.02 -28.34 10.70
N THR A 176 6.02 -27.53 11.04
CA THR A 176 6.16 -26.07 11.15
C THR A 176 7.10 -25.72 12.30
N CYS A 177 6.94 -26.34 13.48
CA CYS A 177 7.83 -26.09 14.61
C CYS A 177 9.30 -26.37 14.27
N GLN A 178 9.58 -27.49 13.57
CA GLN A 178 10.93 -27.86 13.14
C GLN A 178 11.56 -26.84 12.17
N ARG A 179 10.75 -26.25 11.28
CA ARG A 179 11.23 -25.19 10.36
C ARG A 179 11.38 -23.84 11.04
N LEU A 180 10.55 -23.56 12.06
CA LEU A 180 10.53 -22.30 12.77
C LEU A 180 11.68 -22.19 13.79
N GLN A 181 12.06 -23.28 14.45
CA GLN A 181 13.12 -23.30 15.47
C GLN A 181 14.44 -22.62 15.07
N PRO A 182 15.07 -22.93 13.90
CA PRO A 182 16.32 -22.28 13.52
C PRO A 182 16.18 -20.77 13.25
N LEU A 183 14.98 -20.32 12.85
CA LEU A 183 14.69 -18.90 12.61
C LEU A 183 14.52 -18.16 13.94
N LEU A 184 13.77 -18.73 14.89
CA LEU A 184 13.54 -18.11 16.20
C LEU A 184 14.85 -17.92 16.99
N LYS A 185 15.82 -18.82 16.81
CA LYS A 185 17.15 -18.70 17.43
C LYS A 185 17.93 -17.43 17.00
N GLN A 186 17.59 -16.85 15.85
CA GLN A 186 18.21 -15.62 15.36
C GLN A 186 17.43 -14.36 15.73
N LEU A 187 16.21 -14.51 16.26
CA LEU A 187 15.40 -13.41 16.76
C LEU A 187 15.85 -12.99 18.16
N LYS A 188 15.30 -11.89 18.67
CA LYS A 188 15.74 -11.33 19.96
C LYS A 188 15.16 -12.10 21.16
N SER A 189 13.95 -12.62 21.02
CA SER A 189 13.25 -13.34 22.09
C SER A 189 13.77 -14.77 22.25
N ASP A 190 13.97 -15.20 23.50
CA ASP A 190 14.48 -16.51 23.90
C ASP A 190 13.39 -17.62 23.84
N ILE A 191 12.69 -17.72 22.70
CA ILE A 191 11.60 -18.69 22.45
C ILE A 191 12.14 -20.05 21.98
N ASP A 192 13.41 -20.13 21.56
CA ASP A 192 14.03 -21.33 20.98
C ASP A 192 13.98 -22.55 21.92
N GLN A 193 14.14 -22.35 23.22
CA GLN A 193 14.03 -23.40 24.24
C GLN A 193 12.58 -23.89 24.38
N ILE A 194 11.61 -22.97 24.31
CA ILE A 194 10.18 -23.30 24.38
C ILE A 194 9.80 -24.17 23.19
N ILE A 195 10.14 -23.76 21.98
CA ILE A 195 9.81 -24.54 20.78
C ILE A 195 10.56 -25.87 20.72
N ALA A 196 11.80 -25.96 21.25
CA ALA A 196 12.57 -27.21 21.32
C ALA A 196 11.88 -28.27 22.19
N GLU A 197 11.41 -27.89 23.38
CA GLU A 197 10.65 -28.77 24.26
C GLU A 197 9.34 -29.22 23.63
N MET A 198 8.66 -28.31 22.93
CA MET A 198 7.41 -28.63 22.22
C MET A 198 7.62 -29.63 21.09
N ILE A 199 8.71 -29.49 20.33
CA ILE A 199 9.10 -30.46 19.29
C ILE A 199 9.29 -31.85 19.92
N GLN A 200 10.02 -31.94 21.04
CA GLN A 200 10.23 -33.20 21.76
C GLN A 200 8.91 -33.80 22.27
N TYR A 201 8.02 -32.96 22.82
CA TYR A 201 6.72 -33.40 23.28
C TYR A 201 5.87 -33.99 22.14
N LYS A 202 5.78 -33.28 21.00
CA LYS A 202 5.01 -33.71 19.81
C LYS A 202 5.60 -34.95 19.13
N LEU A 203 6.92 -35.16 19.19
CA LEU A 203 7.54 -36.40 18.71
C LEU A 203 7.13 -37.63 19.54
N ASN A 204 6.87 -37.43 20.84
CA ASN A 204 6.47 -38.51 21.76
C ASN A 204 4.94 -38.70 21.83
N HIS A 205 4.15 -37.75 21.32
CA HIS A 205 2.69 -37.76 21.33
C HIS A 205 2.17 -37.40 19.93
N PRO A 206 2.03 -38.38 19.03
CA PRO A 206 1.50 -38.15 17.68
C PRO A 206 0.11 -37.51 17.79
N TYR A 207 -0.02 -36.27 17.33
CA TYR A 207 -1.24 -35.47 17.40
C TYR A 207 -2.18 -35.85 16.25
N GLU A 208 -3.50 -35.90 16.50
CA GLU A 208 -4.52 -36.29 15.49
C GLU A 208 -4.94 -35.14 14.53
N ASP A 209 -4.47 -33.90 14.71
CA ASP A 209 -4.85 -32.71 13.91
C ASP A 209 -4.22 -32.64 12.49
N GLU A 210 -3.62 -33.72 11.98
CA GLU A 210 -3.03 -33.75 10.64
C GLU A 210 -4.08 -33.65 9.50
N GLU A 211 -5.38 -33.77 9.77
CA GLU A 211 -6.42 -33.69 8.72
C GLU A 211 -6.60 -32.28 8.14
N GLN A 212 -6.20 -31.23 8.85
CA GLN A 212 -6.41 -29.82 8.42
C GLN A 212 -5.30 -29.27 7.52
N TYR A 213 -4.11 -29.89 7.56
CA TYR A 213 -2.91 -29.38 6.89
C TYR A 213 -2.30 -30.44 5.98
N ASP A 214 -1.96 -30.03 4.76
CA ASP A 214 -1.12 -30.84 3.90
C ASP A 214 0.35 -30.53 4.18
N VAL A 215 1.22 -31.54 4.06
CA VAL A 215 2.67 -31.37 4.14
C VAL A 215 3.31 -31.72 2.80
N PHE A 216 4.15 -30.83 2.29
CA PHE A 216 4.96 -31.09 1.10
C PHE A 216 6.37 -30.51 1.29
N ASN A 217 7.40 -31.32 1.02
CA ASN A 217 8.82 -30.98 1.21
C ASN A 217 9.16 -30.37 2.59
N GLY A 218 8.47 -30.82 3.64
CA GLY A 218 8.68 -30.34 5.00
C GLY A 218 8.20 -28.90 5.23
N ILE A 219 7.20 -28.46 4.47
CA ILE A 219 6.41 -27.25 4.71
C ILE A 219 4.95 -27.69 4.84
N ALA A 220 4.33 -27.35 5.97
CA ALA A 220 2.90 -27.54 6.18
C ALA A 220 2.13 -26.32 5.65
N TYR A 221 0.98 -26.55 5.03
CA TYR A 221 0.10 -25.50 4.53
C TYR A 221 -1.36 -25.95 4.62
N ARG A 222 -2.30 -24.99 4.63
CA ARG A 222 -3.73 -25.25 4.76
C ARG A 222 -4.26 -26.14 3.62
N ASN A 223 -5.07 -27.14 3.95
CA ASN A 223 -5.78 -27.94 2.95
C ASN A 223 -6.75 -27.08 2.11
N PHE A 224 -6.74 -27.28 0.80
CA PHE A 224 -7.59 -26.57 -0.16
C PHE A 224 -8.78 -27.43 -0.63
N SER A 225 -9.51 -28.05 0.30
CA SER A 225 -10.70 -28.83 -0.01
C SER A 225 -11.71 -28.00 -0.82
N LYS A 226 -12.32 -28.62 -1.84
CA LYS A 226 -13.29 -27.97 -2.73
C LYS A 226 -14.57 -27.65 -1.97
N GLU A 227 -15.04 -26.41 -2.05
CA GLU A 227 -16.41 -26.06 -1.69
C GLU A 227 -17.36 -26.72 -2.72
N GLU A 228 -18.29 -27.54 -2.25
CA GLU A 228 -19.36 -28.08 -3.08
C GLU A 228 -20.32 -26.95 -3.45
N ASN A 229 -20.46 -26.71 -4.75
CA ASN A 229 -21.45 -25.76 -5.26
C ASN A 229 -22.74 -26.51 -5.59
N SER A 230 -23.81 -26.17 -4.88
CA SER A 230 -25.17 -26.49 -5.29
C SER A 230 -25.55 -25.54 -6.44
N GLN A 231 -25.75 -26.08 -7.64
CA GLN A 231 -26.36 -25.32 -8.72
C GLN A 231 -27.86 -25.16 -8.42
N VAL A 232 -28.34 -23.93 -8.44
CA VAL A 232 -29.77 -23.61 -8.43
C VAL A 232 -30.07 -22.96 -9.78
N ASP A 233 -30.97 -23.57 -10.54
CA ASP A 233 -31.48 -23.01 -11.79
C ASP A 233 -32.45 -21.86 -11.48
N TYR A 234 -32.27 -20.73 -12.18
CA TYR A 234 -33.09 -19.54 -12.04
C TYR A 234 -33.47 -19.02 -13.44
N GLU A 235 -34.77 -18.86 -13.70
CA GLU A 235 -35.31 -18.60 -15.05
C GLU A 235 -36.19 -17.33 -15.13
N ALA A 236 -36.04 -16.36 -14.22
CA ALA A 236 -36.82 -15.11 -14.31
C ALA A 236 -36.14 -14.06 -15.19
N ASP A 237 -36.93 -13.21 -15.86
CA ASP A 237 -36.42 -12.08 -16.64
C ASP A 237 -35.82 -10.96 -15.77
N TYR A 238 -35.13 -9.99 -16.41
CA TYR A 238 -34.38 -8.96 -15.68
C TYR A 238 -35.31 -8.02 -14.89
N ALA A 239 -36.48 -7.69 -15.44
CA ALA A 239 -37.45 -6.83 -14.78
C ALA A 239 -37.95 -7.48 -13.48
N THR A 240 -38.32 -8.76 -13.55
CA THR A 240 -38.76 -9.56 -12.40
C THR A 240 -37.63 -9.73 -11.37
N PHE A 241 -36.40 -10.00 -11.84
CA PHE A 241 -35.22 -10.07 -10.98
C PHE A 241 -34.99 -8.77 -10.20
N LYS A 242 -35.02 -7.63 -10.90
CA LYS A 242 -34.83 -6.31 -10.29
C LYS A 242 -35.93 -6.02 -9.26
N GLU A 243 -37.19 -6.28 -9.60
CA GLU A 243 -38.32 -6.04 -8.70
C GLU A 243 -38.23 -6.91 -7.44
N ASN A 244 -37.96 -8.22 -7.57
CA ASN A 244 -37.81 -9.14 -6.43
C ASN A 244 -36.71 -8.73 -5.46
N ILE A 245 -35.64 -8.11 -5.95
CA ILE A 245 -34.50 -7.70 -5.14
C ILE A 245 -34.74 -6.34 -4.48
N THR A 246 -35.35 -5.39 -5.19
CA THR A 246 -35.34 -3.97 -4.83
C THR A 246 -36.67 -3.42 -4.33
N ALA A 247 -37.77 -4.20 -4.40
CA ALA A 247 -39.05 -3.82 -3.84
C ALA A 247 -39.01 -3.68 -2.30
N ALA A 248 -40.00 -2.99 -1.73
CA ALA A 248 -40.22 -2.97 -0.29
C ALA A 248 -40.59 -4.38 0.20
N ASN A 249 -39.88 -4.92 1.20
CA ASN A 249 -39.85 -6.35 1.56
C ASN A 249 -39.21 -7.29 0.50
N GLY A 250 -38.41 -6.76 -0.41
CA GLY A 250 -37.58 -7.56 -1.31
C GLY A 250 -36.34 -8.13 -0.61
N LEU A 251 -35.55 -8.94 -1.34
CA LEU A 251 -34.41 -9.65 -0.75
C LEU A 251 -33.33 -8.72 -0.14
N MET A 252 -33.16 -7.49 -0.64
CA MET A 252 -32.23 -6.53 -0.01
C MET A 252 -32.75 -6.03 1.33
N ASP A 253 -34.03 -5.70 1.41
CA ASP A 253 -34.69 -5.18 2.61
C ASP A 253 -34.72 -6.23 3.74
N GLU A 254 -35.00 -7.49 3.38
CA GLU A 254 -35.00 -8.61 4.33
C GLU A 254 -33.62 -8.96 4.89
N LYS A 255 -32.56 -8.84 4.07
CA LYS A 255 -31.21 -9.33 4.41
C LYS A 255 -30.25 -8.26 4.89
N MET A 256 -30.58 -6.98 4.73
CA MET A 256 -29.72 -5.86 5.12
C MET A 256 -30.41 -5.00 6.18
N SER A 257 -29.83 -4.93 7.37
CA SER A 257 -30.40 -4.26 8.54
C SER A 257 -30.53 -2.72 8.45
N ASN A 258 -30.15 -2.10 7.31
CA ASN A 258 -30.24 -0.65 7.04
C ASN A 258 -30.35 -0.38 5.52
N TYR A 259 -31.10 -1.21 4.78
CA TYR A 259 -31.32 -0.95 3.35
C TYR A 259 -32.17 0.29 3.13
N GLU A 260 -31.83 1.05 2.10
CA GLU A 260 -32.62 2.18 1.63
C GLU A 260 -32.69 2.09 0.12
N VAL A 261 -33.90 2.19 -0.42
CA VAL A 261 -34.12 2.20 -1.87
C VAL A 261 -33.58 3.52 -2.44
N ARG A 262 -32.56 3.42 -3.30
CA ARG A 262 -31.95 4.59 -3.96
C ARG A 262 -32.31 4.57 -5.44
N SER A 263 -33.07 5.57 -5.88
CA SER A 263 -33.45 5.71 -7.31
C SER A 263 -32.23 5.78 -8.23
N GLY A 264 -31.13 6.39 -7.79
CA GLY A 264 -29.87 6.42 -8.51
C GLY A 264 -29.23 5.04 -8.70
N GLN A 265 -29.33 4.15 -7.71
CA GLN A 265 -28.89 2.77 -7.82
C GLN A 265 -29.70 2.02 -8.89
N LEU A 266 -31.03 2.13 -8.83
CA LEU A 266 -31.93 1.46 -9.78
C LEU A 266 -31.67 1.91 -11.22
N LYS A 267 -31.48 3.23 -11.41
CA LYS A 267 -31.13 3.80 -12.72
C LYS A 267 -29.79 3.28 -13.22
N MET A 268 -28.80 3.16 -12.34
CA MET A 268 -27.50 2.59 -12.70
C MET A 268 -27.62 1.13 -13.14
N MET A 269 -28.46 0.35 -12.43
CA MET A 269 -28.68 -1.06 -12.77
C MET A 269 -29.22 -1.20 -14.19
N ASP A 270 -30.23 -0.41 -14.55
CA ASP A 270 -30.82 -0.42 -15.89
C ASP A 270 -29.80 -0.03 -16.96
N LEU A 271 -29.05 1.06 -16.75
CA LEU A 271 -28.04 1.51 -17.71
C LEU A 271 -26.95 0.47 -17.97
N VAL A 272 -26.51 -0.24 -16.93
CA VAL A 272 -25.51 -1.31 -17.05
C VAL A 272 -26.09 -2.49 -17.82
N TYR A 273 -27.31 -2.92 -17.49
CA TYR A 273 -27.98 -4.02 -18.18
C TYR A 273 -28.22 -3.70 -19.67
N GLU A 274 -28.79 -2.53 -19.97
CA GLU A 274 -29.06 -2.06 -21.33
C GLU A 274 -27.78 -1.98 -22.17
N ALA A 275 -26.66 -1.55 -21.59
CA ALA A 275 -25.38 -1.46 -22.31
C ALA A 275 -24.81 -2.85 -22.64
N PHE A 276 -24.99 -3.83 -21.76
CA PHE A 276 -24.61 -5.22 -22.03
C PHE A 276 -25.53 -5.87 -23.08
N GLU A 277 -26.83 -5.65 -23.02
CA GLU A 277 -27.78 -6.16 -23.99
C GLU A 277 -27.54 -5.58 -25.39
N ASN A 278 -27.34 -4.26 -25.49
CA ASN A 278 -27.14 -3.55 -26.74
C ASN A 278 -25.72 -3.64 -27.31
N ASN A 279 -24.78 -4.30 -26.60
CA ASN A 279 -23.36 -4.34 -26.95
C ASN A 279 -22.78 -2.93 -27.21
N SER A 280 -23.05 -2.00 -26.30
CA SER A 280 -22.58 -0.62 -26.39
C SER A 280 -21.66 -0.27 -25.21
N HIS A 281 -20.77 0.70 -25.42
CA HIS A 281 -19.94 1.25 -24.34
C HIS A 281 -20.74 2.34 -23.60
N SER A 282 -20.55 2.47 -22.29
CA SER A 282 -21.23 3.49 -21.49
C SER A 282 -20.30 4.18 -20.49
N LEU A 283 -20.49 5.49 -20.32
CA LEU A 283 -19.87 6.26 -19.24
C LEU A 283 -20.94 6.73 -18.25
N ILE A 284 -20.83 6.29 -17.00
CA ILE A 284 -21.79 6.57 -15.94
C ILE A 284 -21.07 7.31 -14.81
N GLU A 285 -21.32 8.62 -14.67
CA GLU A 285 -20.94 9.35 -13.46
C GLU A 285 -21.97 9.10 -12.37
N ALA A 286 -21.58 8.42 -11.29
CA ALA A 286 -22.46 8.10 -10.18
C ALA A 286 -21.94 8.74 -8.90
N GLY A 287 -22.64 9.77 -8.41
CA GLY A 287 -22.24 10.54 -7.21
C GLY A 287 -22.04 9.65 -5.97
N THR A 288 -21.30 10.15 -4.98
CA THR A 288 -21.08 9.42 -3.72
C THR A 288 -22.40 9.08 -3.03
N GLY A 289 -22.47 7.90 -2.41
CA GLY A 289 -23.66 7.42 -1.72
C GLY A 289 -24.75 6.82 -2.62
N THR A 290 -24.60 6.83 -3.94
CA THR A 290 -25.59 6.26 -4.89
C THR A 290 -25.69 4.73 -4.84
N GLY A 291 -24.79 4.03 -4.15
CA GLY A 291 -24.71 2.56 -4.19
C GLY A 291 -24.06 2.01 -5.46
N LYS A 292 -23.14 2.78 -6.07
CA LYS A 292 -22.43 2.48 -7.32
C LYS A 292 -22.00 1.01 -7.47
N THR A 293 -21.32 0.46 -6.46
CA THR A 293 -20.79 -0.91 -6.49
C THR A 293 -21.90 -1.94 -6.71
N LEU A 294 -22.96 -1.90 -5.91
CA LEU A 294 -24.10 -2.79 -6.10
C LEU A 294 -24.88 -2.47 -7.37
N GLY A 295 -24.93 -1.19 -7.77
CA GLY A 295 -25.56 -0.71 -9.00
C GLY A 295 -25.00 -1.37 -10.26
N TYR A 296 -23.70 -1.68 -10.32
CA TYR A 296 -23.13 -2.47 -11.41
C TYR A 296 -23.02 -3.97 -11.12
N LEU A 297 -22.82 -4.40 -9.86
CA LEU A 297 -22.64 -5.82 -9.52
C LEU A 297 -23.91 -6.65 -9.70
N LEU A 298 -25.09 -6.12 -9.32
CA LEU A 298 -26.37 -6.82 -9.46
C LEU A 298 -26.69 -7.16 -10.92
N PRO A 299 -26.79 -6.19 -11.85
CA PRO A 299 -27.06 -6.49 -13.26
C PRO A 299 -25.94 -7.31 -13.90
N ALA A 300 -24.68 -7.11 -13.51
CA ALA A 300 -23.57 -7.93 -14.00
C ALA A 300 -23.71 -9.39 -13.58
N SER A 301 -24.01 -9.68 -12.31
CA SER A 301 -24.20 -11.06 -11.83
C SER A 301 -25.36 -11.76 -12.54
N TYR A 302 -26.46 -11.04 -12.76
CA TYR A 302 -27.61 -11.54 -13.50
C TYR A 302 -27.25 -11.81 -14.96
N TYR A 303 -26.72 -10.82 -15.68
CA TYR A 303 -26.38 -10.96 -17.10
C TYR A 303 -25.34 -12.07 -17.32
N SER A 304 -24.31 -12.12 -16.48
CA SER A 304 -23.27 -13.15 -16.53
C SER A 304 -23.87 -14.55 -16.41
N LYS A 305 -24.80 -14.73 -15.46
CA LYS A 305 -25.44 -16.02 -15.21
C LYS A 305 -26.43 -16.43 -16.31
N MET A 306 -27.25 -15.51 -16.80
CA MET A 306 -28.25 -15.81 -17.84
C MET A 306 -27.62 -16.09 -19.20
N GLU A 307 -26.53 -15.40 -19.52
CA GLU A 307 -25.88 -15.49 -20.83
C GLU A 307 -24.66 -16.45 -20.85
N ASP A 308 -24.30 -17.03 -19.70
CA ASP A 308 -23.09 -17.84 -19.50
C ASP A 308 -21.81 -17.12 -19.99
N LYS A 309 -21.68 -15.85 -19.60
CA LYS A 309 -20.56 -14.97 -20.02
C LYS A 309 -19.79 -14.46 -18.81
N THR A 310 -18.48 -14.59 -18.83
CA THR A 310 -17.61 -13.96 -17.83
C THR A 310 -17.59 -12.44 -17.99
N ILE A 311 -17.82 -11.72 -16.89
CA ILE A 311 -17.69 -10.27 -16.80
C ILE A 311 -16.44 -9.91 -15.98
N VAL A 312 -15.60 -9.05 -16.54
CA VAL A 312 -14.40 -8.56 -15.86
C VAL A 312 -14.69 -7.21 -15.21
N ILE A 313 -14.44 -7.10 -13.92
CA ILE A 313 -14.57 -5.86 -13.13
C ILE A 313 -13.16 -5.41 -12.77
N SER A 314 -12.82 -4.20 -13.16
CA SER A 314 -11.50 -3.61 -12.95
C SER A 314 -11.63 -2.38 -12.06
N THR A 315 -10.83 -2.31 -11.00
CA THR A 315 -10.78 -1.15 -10.10
C THR A 315 -9.38 -0.54 -10.05
N HIS A 316 -9.25 0.69 -9.55
CA HIS A 316 -7.96 1.36 -9.47
C HIS A 316 -7.00 0.72 -8.44
N THR A 317 -7.49 0.37 -7.25
CA THR A 317 -6.62 -0.08 -6.14
C THR A 317 -6.92 -1.50 -5.67
N VAL A 318 -5.91 -2.16 -5.11
CA VAL A 318 -6.05 -3.51 -4.54
C VAL A 318 -6.99 -3.49 -3.32
N GLN A 319 -7.02 -2.40 -2.54
CA GLN A 319 -7.93 -2.24 -1.41
C GLN A 319 -9.40 -2.24 -1.86
N LEU A 320 -9.72 -1.57 -2.97
CA LEU A 320 -11.08 -1.59 -3.53
C LEU A 320 -11.48 -2.99 -4.02
N GLN A 321 -10.54 -3.76 -4.58
CA GLN A 321 -10.82 -5.16 -4.93
C GLN A 321 -11.14 -6.00 -3.71
N GLN A 322 -10.41 -5.76 -2.62
CA GLN A 322 -10.62 -6.48 -1.36
C GLN A 322 -11.99 -6.14 -0.76
N GLN A 323 -12.38 -4.86 -0.80
CA GLN A 323 -13.72 -4.44 -0.39
C GLN A 323 -14.81 -5.17 -1.19
N ILE A 324 -14.65 -5.27 -2.51
CA ILE A 324 -15.61 -5.99 -3.36
C ILE A 324 -15.70 -7.46 -2.96
N ILE A 325 -14.57 -8.15 -2.77
CA ILE A 325 -14.58 -9.61 -2.53
C ILE A 325 -14.97 -9.99 -1.10
N GLU A 326 -14.60 -9.18 -0.09
CA GLU A 326 -14.85 -9.49 1.33
C GLU A 326 -16.21 -9.00 1.81
N ASN A 327 -16.72 -7.91 1.25
CA ASN A 327 -17.97 -7.29 1.69
C ASN A 327 -19.06 -7.39 0.64
N ASP A 328 -18.82 -6.87 -0.57
CA ASP A 328 -19.89 -6.71 -1.57
C ASP A 328 -20.33 -8.04 -2.18
N ILE A 329 -19.40 -8.95 -2.52
CA ILE A 329 -19.72 -10.26 -3.11
C ILE A 329 -20.43 -11.20 -2.10
N PRO A 330 -19.99 -11.34 -0.84
CA PRO A 330 -20.72 -12.13 0.15
C PRO A 330 -22.12 -11.58 0.43
N MET A 331 -22.28 -10.26 0.38
CA MET A 331 -23.59 -9.64 0.47
C MET A 331 -24.44 -9.95 -0.77
N LEU A 332 -23.88 -9.80 -1.97
CA LEU A 332 -24.54 -10.11 -3.24
C LEU A 332 -25.06 -11.55 -3.24
N ARG A 333 -24.25 -12.52 -2.81
CA ARG A 333 -24.64 -13.95 -2.68
C ARG A 333 -25.83 -14.19 -1.75
N LYS A 334 -26.06 -13.33 -0.75
CA LYS A 334 -27.23 -13.43 0.16
C LYS A 334 -28.51 -12.89 -0.46
N VAL A 335 -28.38 -11.98 -1.42
CA VAL A 335 -29.49 -11.20 -2.01
C VAL A 335 -29.94 -11.79 -3.34
N VAL A 336 -29.03 -12.34 -4.15
CA VAL A 336 -29.42 -12.91 -5.44
C VAL A 336 -30.05 -14.30 -5.27
N PRO A 337 -31.08 -14.64 -6.07
CA PRO A 337 -31.78 -15.93 -5.97
C PRO A 337 -31.05 -17.10 -6.67
N PHE A 338 -29.81 -16.90 -7.13
CA PHE A 338 -29.01 -17.89 -7.87
C PHE A 338 -27.57 -17.95 -7.35
N SER A 339 -26.91 -19.09 -7.57
CA SER A 339 -25.47 -19.23 -7.30
C SER A 339 -24.63 -18.66 -8.44
N PHE A 340 -23.61 -17.86 -8.12
CA PHE A 340 -22.59 -17.42 -9.08
C PHE A 340 -21.19 -17.48 -8.43
N LYS A 341 -20.18 -17.67 -9.27
CA LYS A 341 -18.76 -17.72 -8.91
C LYS A 341 -18.10 -16.37 -9.15
N ALA A 342 -17.40 -15.88 -8.14
CA ALA A 342 -16.58 -14.69 -8.25
C ALA A 342 -15.14 -15.03 -7.85
N ALA A 343 -14.17 -14.49 -8.58
CA ALA A 343 -12.75 -14.69 -8.30
C ALA A 343 -11.98 -13.38 -8.46
N VAL A 344 -10.96 -13.20 -7.61
CA VAL A 344 -10.01 -12.09 -7.73
C VAL A 344 -8.74 -12.60 -8.40
N LEU A 345 -8.25 -11.86 -9.41
CA LEU A 345 -6.95 -12.10 -10.02
C LEU A 345 -6.10 -10.83 -9.93
N LYS A 346 -4.96 -10.94 -9.24
CA LYS A 346 -3.97 -9.86 -9.10
C LYS A 346 -2.73 -10.15 -9.96
N GLY A 347 -1.82 -9.17 -10.02
CA GLY A 347 -0.50 -9.37 -10.63
C GLY A 347 0.28 -10.48 -9.91
N ARG A 348 1.18 -11.18 -10.63
CA ARG A 348 1.95 -12.31 -10.07
C ARG A 348 2.74 -11.95 -8.82
N GLN A 349 3.21 -10.69 -8.73
CA GLN A 349 4.00 -10.19 -7.61
C GLN A 349 3.27 -10.21 -6.26
N HIS A 350 1.93 -10.31 -6.26
CA HIS A 350 1.14 -10.43 -5.04
C HIS A 350 1.12 -11.86 -4.48
N TYR A 351 1.46 -12.87 -5.28
CA TYR A 351 1.33 -14.27 -4.86
C TYR A 351 2.66 -14.87 -4.43
N LEU A 352 2.66 -15.62 -3.32
CA LEU A 352 3.84 -16.38 -2.88
C LEU A 352 4.17 -17.51 -3.87
N CYS A 353 5.44 -17.65 -4.23
CA CYS A 353 5.97 -18.82 -4.92
C CYS A 353 6.56 -19.81 -3.90
N LEU A 354 5.80 -20.86 -3.59
CA LEU A 354 6.21 -21.92 -2.63
C LEU A 354 7.57 -22.52 -2.94
N ARG A 355 7.92 -22.70 -4.23
CA ARG A 355 9.25 -23.16 -4.65
C ARG A 355 10.36 -22.21 -4.23
N LYS A 356 10.21 -20.92 -4.54
CA LYS A 356 11.24 -19.92 -4.20
C LYS A 356 11.36 -19.77 -2.68
N PHE A 357 10.23 -19.81 -1.98
CA PHE A 357 10.21 -19.78 -0.51
C PHE A 357 10.93 -20.99 0.10
N GLU A 358 10.64 -22.21 -0.37
CA GLU A 358 11.33 -23.44 0.03
C GLU A 358 12.85 -23.33 -0.16
N GLN A 359 13.30 -22.81 -1.30
CA GLN A 359 14.73 -22.59 -1.57
C GLN A 359 15.34 -21.59 -0.58
N GLN A 360 14.66 -20.46 -0.32
CA GLN A 360 15.14 -19.44 0.61
C GLN A 360 15.11 -19.90 2.08
N LEU A 361 14.26 -20.86 2.45
CA LEU A 361 14.27 -21.47 3.79
C LEU A 361 15.49 -22.38 4.03
N LEU A 362 16.10 -22.92 2.96
CA LEU A 362 17.29 -23.77 3.05
C LEU A 362 18.59 -22.96 2.95
N ASP A 363 18.55 -21.83 2.23
CA ASP A 363 19.68 -20.90 2.11
C ASP A 363 19.73 -19.98 3.35
N ASN A 364 20.50 -20.36 4.37
CA ASN A 364 20.69 -19.59 5.63
C ASN A 364 21.82 -18.54 5.55
N TYR A 365 22.39 -18.31 4.37
CA TYR A 365 23.54 -17.43 4.21
C TYR A 365 23.04 -15.97 4.14
N ASP A 366 23.34 -15.20 5.18
CA ASP A 366 23.17 -13.74 5.23
C ASP A 366 21.73 -13.21 5.43
N ASP A 367 20.93 -13.91 6.24
CA ASP A 367 19.65 -13.33 6.70
C ASP A 367 19.88 -12.24 7.74
N ASN A 368 19.42 -11.03 7.41
CA ASN A 368 19.18 -10.00 8.43
C ASN A 368 17.94 -10.35 9.27
N LEU A 369 17.80 -9.72 10.44
CA LEU A 369 16.68 -9.94 11.36
C LEU A 369 15.30 -9.81 10.67
N ASP A 370 15.14 -8.86 9.76
CA ASP A 370 13.88 -8.62 9.05
C ASP A 370 13.52 -9.77 8.08
N ASN A 371 14.51 -10.34 7.40
CA ASN A 371 14.33 -11.52 6.53
C ASN A 371 13.95 -12.74 7.35
N THR A 372 14.65 -12.99 8.47
CA THR A 372 14.36 -14.09 9.39
C THR A 372 12.94 -13.98 9.93
N LEU A 373 12.54 -12.79 10.39
CA LEU A 373 11.19 -12.53 10.86
C LEU A 373 10.16 -12.77 9.74
N THR A 374 10.42 -12.28 8.53
CA THR A 374 9.51 -12.47 7.39
C THR A 374 9.37 -13.95 7.01
N LYS A 375 10.46 -14.74 7.06
CA LYS A 375 10.41 -16.21 6.85
C LYS A 375 9.53 -16.89 7.90
N ALA A 376 9.70 -16.53 9.17
CA ALA A 376 8.89 -17.05 10.28
C ALA A 376 7.40 -16.70 10.11
N MET A 377 7.09 -15.46 9.74
CA MET A 377 5.72 -15.01 9.43
C MET A 377 5.08 -15.83 8.31
N ILE A 378 5.79 -16.05 7.20
CA ILE A 378 5.25 -16.80 6.06
C ILE A 378 4.99 -18.27 6.45
N LEU A 379 5.86 -18.90 7.24
CA LEU A 379 5.63 -20.27 7.72
C LEU A 379 4.32 -20.42 8.51
N ILE A 380 4.04 -19.47 9.41
CA ILE A 380 2.78 -19.45 10.16
C ILE A 380 1.60 -19.16 9.25
N TRP A 381 1.73 -18.15 8.38
CA TRP A 381 0.67 -17.72 7.47
C TRP A 381 0.25 -18.80 6.47
N LEU A 382 1.16 -19.69 6.04
CA LEU A 382 0.84 -20.82 5.16
C LEU A 382 -0.20 -21.78 5.76
N LEU A 383 -0.32 -21.82 7.09
CA LEU A 383 -1.34 -22.61 7.79
C LEU A 383 -2.74 -21.97 7.73
N GLU A 384 -2.82 -20.68 7.41
CA GLU A 384 -4.05 -19.89 7.48
C GLU A 384 -4.57 -19.51 6.08
N THR A 385 -3.67 -19.12 5.19
CA THR A 385 -4.01 -18.51 3.90
C THR A 385 -4.68 -19.49 2.94
N LYS A 386 -5.72 -19.01 2.26
CA LYS A 386 -6.34 -19.71 1.13
C LYS A 386 -5.79 -19.25 -0.22
N THR A 387 -5.29 -18.02 -0.27
CA THR A 387 -5.00 -17.29 -1.52
C THR A 387 -3.50 -17.13 -1.79
N GLY A 388 -2.67 -17.13 -0.74
CA GLY A 388 -1.24 -16.85 -0.83
C GLY A 388 -0.93 -15.43 -1.27
N ASP A 389 -1.79 -14.47 -0.96
CA ASP A 389 -1.67 -13.05 -1.30
C ASP A 389 -0.93 -12.24 -0.23
N VAL A 390 0.10 -11.50 -0.63
CA VAL A 390 0.92 -10.64 0.25
C VAL A 390 0.11 -9.63 1.05
N GLU A 391 -1.03 -9.18 0.54
CA GLU A 391 -1.86 -8.18 1.23
C GLU A 391 -2.48 -8.73 2.53
N GLU A 392 -2.51 -10.06 2.71
CA GLU A 392 -2.88 -10.69 3.97
C GLU A 392 -1.78 -10.52 5.04
N LEU A 393 -0.54 -10.21 4.66
CA LEU A 393 0.62 -10.14 5.55
C LEU A 393 0.97 -8.69 5.93
N ASN A 394 1.20 -8.46 7.22
CA ASN A 394 1.73 -7.19 7.73
C ASN A 394 3.28 -7.20 7.75
N ILE A 395 3.90 -7.27 6.58
CA ILE A 395 5.36 -7.38 6.43
C ILE A 395 6.06 -6.07 6.86
N PRO A 396 7.13 -6.13 7.67
CA PRO A 396 7.96 -4.96 7.95
C PRO A 396 8.49 -4.31 6.66
N THR A 397 8.65 -2.98 6.63
CA THR A 397 9.08 -2.25 5.42
C THR A 397 10.33 -2.82 4.76
N LYS A 398 11.31 -3.27 5.56
CA LYS A 398 12.55 -3.90 5.08
C LYS A 398 12.35 -5.36 4.62
N GLY A 399 11.38 -6.06 5.19
CA GLY A 399 10.97 -7.41 4.78
C GLY A 399 10.37 -7.48 3.37
N ASN A 400 9.91 -6.36 2.81
CA ASN A 400 9.44 -6.32 1.41
C ASN A 400 10.53 -6.74 0.41
N GLN A 401 11.80 -6.49 0.71
CA GLN A 401 12.91 -6.96 -0.13
C GLN A 401 12.97 -8.49 -0.19
N PHE A 402 12.67 -9.15 0.93
CA PHE A 402 12.56 -10.61 0.97
C PHE A 402 11.36 -11.10 0.16
N TRP A 403 10.21 -10.43 0.25
CA TRP A 403 9.02 -10.78 -0.53
C TRP A 403 9.31 -10.83 -2.05
N TYR A 404 10.02 -9.83 -2.59
CA TYR A 404 10.42 -9.84 -4.00
C TYR A 404 11.34 -11.01 -4.40
N LYS A 405 12.02 -11.66 -3.44
CA LYS A 405 12.81 -12.88 -3.71
C LYS A 405 11.94 -14.12 -3.79
N VAL A 406 10.76 -14.14 -3.14
CA VAL A 406 9.91 -15.33 -2.99
C VAL A 406 8.56 -15.23 -3.69
N ASN A 407 8.22 -14.09 -4.27
CA ASN A 407 7.00 -13.91 -5.05
C ASN A 407 7.01 -14.68 -6.38
N SER A 408 5.83 -14.88 -6.94
CA SER A 408 5.66 -15.43 -8.28
C SER A 408 6.02 -14.39 -9.34
N GLU A 409 6.75 -14.81 -10.37
CA GLU A 409 7.08 -13.97 -11.52
C GLU A 409 6.86 -14.76 -12.82
N GLY A 410 6.64 -14.04 -13.92
CA GLY A 410 6.47 -14.62 -15.27
C GLY A 410 7.68 -15.44 -15.70
N SER A 411 8.83 -14.77 -15.68
CA SER A 411 10.10 -15.22 -16.25
C SER A 411 10.77 -16.36 -15.49
N THR A 412 10.44 -16.55 -14.20
CA THR A 412 11.06 -17.57 -13.33
C THR A 412 10.09 -18.71 -12.94
N CYS A 413 8.95 -18.83 -13.61
CA CYS A 413 7.96 -19.86 -13.32
C CYS A 413 8.17 -21.13 -14.17
N LEU A 414 8.34 -22.28 -13.51
CA LEU A 414 8.44 -23.61 -14.14
C LEU A 414 7.09 -24.14 -14.70
N ASN A 415 5.98 -23.42 -14.47
CA ASN A 415 4.63 -23.85 -14.82
C ASN A 415 4.37 -25.32 -14.40
N ARG A 416 3.95 -26.19 -15.33
CA ARG A 416 3.62 -27.60 -15.06
C ARG A 416 4.80 -28.43 -14.55
N HIS A 417 6.03 -28.01 -14.81
CA HIS A 417 7.24 -28.68 -14.30
C HIS A 417 7.56 -28.32 -12.84
N CYS A 418 6.84 -27.34 -12.26
CA CYS A 418 7.03 -26.97 -10.87
C CYS A 418 6.51 -28.10 -9.95
N PRO A 419 7.30 -28.60 -8.98
CA PRO A 419 6.83 -29.58 -7.99
C PRO A 419 5.61 -29.09 -7.20
N TRP A 420 5.50 -27.76 -7.03
CA TRP A 420 4.41 -27.09 -6.35
C TRP A 420 3.22 -26.72 -7.25
N PHE A 421 3.20 -27.10 -8.54
CA PHE A 421 2.21 -26.61 -9.51
C PHE A 421 0.75 -26.82 -9.08
N GLY A 422 0.42 -27.98 -8.51
CA GLY A 422 -0.93 -28.27 -8.01
C GLY A 422 -1.37 -27.40 -6.82
N LYS A 423 -0.39 -26.89 -6.06
CA LYS A 423 -0.55 -26.11 -4.82
C LYS A 423 -0.27 -24.62 -5.02
N CYS A 424 0.16 -24.22 -6.22
CA CYS A 424 0.58 -22.87 -6.53
C CYS A 424 -0.60 -21.89 -6.47
N PHE A 425 -0.52 -20.94 -5.55
CA PHE A 425 -1.50 -19.89 -5.31
C PHE A 425 -1.89 -19.12 -6.57
N TYR A 426 -0.92 -18.62 -7.34
CA TYR A 426 -1.19 -17.90 -8.57
C TYR A 426 -1.93 -18.75 -9.62
N HIS A 427 -1.51 -20.01 -9.82
CA HIS A 427 -2.18 -20.89 -10.79
C HIS A 427 -3.58 -21.29 -10.33
N ARG A 428 -3.81 -21.46 -9.02
CA ARG A 428 -5.14 -21.67 -8.44
C ARG A 428 -6.03 -20.45 -8.66
N ALA A 429 -5.56 -19.23 -8.37
CA ALA A 429 -6.28 -17.99 -8.64
C ALA A 429 -6.63 -17.84 -10.13
N ARG A 430 -5.68 -18.17 -11.03
CA ARG A 430 -5.93 -18.15 -12.49
C ARG A 430 -6.96 -19.19 -12.93
N ARG A 431 -7.00 -20.38 -12.32
CA ARG A 431 -8.06 -21.38 -12.60
C ARG A 431 -9.41 -20.92 -12.08
N ALA A 432 -9.46 -20.40 -10.85
CA ALA A 432 -10.67 -19.84 -10.27
C ALA A 432 -11.23 -18.70 -11.14
N ALA A 433 -10.37 -17.80 -11.64
CA ALA A 433 -10.77 -16.74 -12.57
C ALA A 433 -11.32 -17.28 -13.90
N LYS A 434 -10.79 -18.40 -14.41
CA LYS A 434 -11.31 -19.04 -15.63
C LYS A 434 -12.68 -19.68 -15.46
N GLU A 435 -13.00 -20.13 -14.25
CA GLU A 435 -14.27 -20.79 -13.92
C GLU A 435 -15.29 -19.82 -13.30
N ALA A 436 -14.94 -18.53 -13.19
CA ALA A 436 -15.77 -17.52 -12.54
C ALA A 436 -16.69 -16.80 -13.52
N ASP A 437 -17.88 -16.47 -13.03
CA ASP A 437 -18.86 -15.62 -13.68
C ASP A 437 -18.38 -14.15 -13.62
N LEU A 438 -17.88 -13.75 -12.44
CA LEU A 438 -17.33 -12.41 -12.20
C LEU A 438 -15.84 -12.49 -11.86
N VAL A 439 -15.00 -11.78 -12.62
CA VAL A 439 -13.55 -11.68 -12.36
C VAL A 439 -13.19 -10.27 -11.94
N ILE A 440 -12.69 -10.12 -10.72
CA ILE A 440 -12.25 -8.83 -10.16
C ILE A 440 -10.73 -8.70 -10.34
N THR A 441 -10.27 -7.56 -10.88
CA THR A 441 -8.86 -7.25 -11.17
C THR A 441 -8.56 -5.76 -10.98
N ASN A 442 -7.29 -5.34 -11.14
CA ASN A 442 -6.94 -3.91 -11.29
C ASN A 442 -6.88 -3.49 -12.76
N HIS A 443 -6.86 -2.17 -12.98
CA HIS A 443 -6.65 -1.57 -14.30
C HIS A 443 -5.33 -2.03 -14.92
N ALA A 444 -4.22 -2.04 -14.16
CA ALA A 444 -2.91 -2.41 -14.69
C ALA A 444 -2.91 -3.81 -15.35
N LEU A 445 -3.44 -4.83 -14.66
CA LEU A 445 -3.54 -6.20 -15.17
C LEU A 445 -4.53 -6.33 -16.33
N LEU A 446 -5.61 -5.54 -16.32
CA LEU A 446 -6.58 -5.49 -17.44
C LEU A 446 -5.89 -5.06 -18.74
N PHE A 447 -5.08 -4.00 -18.70
CA PHE A 447 -4.38 -3.51 -19.89
C PHE A 447 -3.12 -4.32 -20.23
N SER A 448 -2.45 -4.92 -19.24
CA SER A 448 -1.44 -5.93 -19.51
C SER A 448 -2.01 -7.10 -20.31
N ASN A 449 -3.24 -7.51 -20.04
CA ASN A 449 -3.91 -8.55 -20.82
C ASN A 449 -4.28 -8.07 -22.24
N ALA A 450 -4.58 -6.79 -22.42
CA ALA A 450 -4.94 -6.23 -23.74
C ALA A 450 -3.73 -6.08 -24.68
N ALA A 451 -2.56 -5.76 -24.10
CA ALA A 451 -1.31 -5.56 -24.84
C ALA A 451 -0.56 -6.84 -25.18
N ASN A 452 -0.76 -7.92 -24.41
CA ASN A 452 -0.05 -9.18 -24.61
C ASN A 452 -0.89 -10.19 -25.40
N ASP A 453 -0.25 -10.93 -26.32
CA ASP A 453 -0.90 -12.05 -27.04
C ASP A 453 -1.29 -13.21 -26.10
N HIS A 454 -0.63 -13.31 -24.94
CA HIS A 454 -0.94 -14.31 -23.94
C HIS A 454 -2.05 -13.83 -23.00
N GLN A 455 -3.24 -14.44 -23.11
CA GLN A 455 -4.38 -14.16 -22.23
C GLN A 455 -4.05 -14.47 -20.75
N LEU A 456 -3.84 -13.41 -19.96
CA LEU A 456 -3.65 -13.44 -18.51
C LEU A 456 -4.99 -13.65 -17.81
N LEU A 457 -6.01 -12.92 -18.24
CA LEU A 457 -7.41 -13.03 -17.84
C LEU A 457 -8.12 -14.07 -18.71
N PRO A 458 -9.26 -14.63 -18.27
CA PRO A 458 -10.13 -15.41 -19.16
C PRO A 458 -10.58 -14.58 -20.36
N SER A 459 -11.08 -15.24 -21.41
CA SER A 459 -11.70 -14.52 -22.52
C SER A 459 -12.96 -13.80 -22.04
N PHE A 460 -13.10 -12.52 -22.36
CA PHE A 460 -14.26 -11.71 -21.98
C PHE A 460 -14.58 -10.68 -23.07
N ASN A 461 -15.87 -10.42 -23.26
CA ASN A 461 -16.38 -9.40 -24.18
C ASN A 461 -17.04 -8.21 -23.45
N HIS A 462 -17.30 -8.37 -22.14
CA HIS A 462 -17.99 -7.40 -21.30
C HIS A 462 -17.09 -7.04 -20.12
N ALA A 463 -16.94 -5.75 -19.84
CA ALA A 463 -16.13 -5.27 -18.73
C ALA A 463 -16.76 -4.08 -18.03
N ILE A 464 -16.46 -3.94 -16.73
CA ILE A 464 -16.78 -2.78 -15.91
C ILE A 464 -15.45 -2.21 -15.41
N ILE A 465 -15.23 -0.93 -15.63
CA ILE A 465 -14.07 -0.16 -15.18
C ILE A 465 -14.58 0.83 -14.13
N ASP A 466 -14.35 0.51 -12.86
CA ASP A 466 -14.68 1.37 -11.73
C ASP A 466 -13.51 2.29 -11.39
N GLU A 467 -13.81 3.52 -10.97
CA GLU A 467 -12.85 4.62 -10.86
C GLU A 467 -12.12 4.93 -12.17
N ALA A 468 -12.87 4.87 -13.28
CA ALA A 468 -12.35 5.10 -14.64
C ALA A 468 -11.66 6.46 -14.86
N HIS A 469 -11.77 7.41 -13.94
CA HIS A 469 -11.04 8.66 -13.99
C HIS A 469 -9.51 8.48 -13.84
N HIS A 470 -9.05 7.37 -13.27
CA HIS A 470 -7.63 7.02 -13.16
C HIS A 470 -7.10 6.27 -14.39
N LEU A 471 -7.97 5.90 -15.33
CA LEU A 471 -7.62 4.96 -16.40
C LEU A 471 -6.47 5.48 -17.25
N GLU A 472 -6.50 6.77 -17.61
CA GLU A 472 -5.47 7.40 -18.44
C GLU A 472 -4.09 7.31 -17.79
N ASP A 473 -4.00 7.65 -16.51
CA ASP A 473 -2.73 7.67 -15.78
C ASP A 473 -2.21 6.25 -15.56
N VAL A 474 -3.07 5.28 -15.20
CA VAL A 474 -2.64 3.88 -15.02
C VAL A 474 -2.14 3.27 -16.32
N VAL A 475 -2.81 3.54 -17.44
CA VAL A 475 -2.40 3.04 -18.76
C VAL A 475 -1.09 3.70 -19.19
N SER A 476 -0.98 5.01 -19.04
CA SER A 476 0.25 5.78 -19.32
C SER A 476 1.44 5.28 -18.48
N ASP A 477 1.21 4.93 -17.22
CA ASP A 477 2.23 4.36 -16.33
C ASP A 477 2.63 2.94 -16.74
N HIS A 478 1.66 2.14 -17.19
CA HIS A 478 1.88 0.77 -17.60
C HIS A 478 2.72 0.65 -18.89
N PHE A 479 2.42 1.49 -19.89
CA PHE A 479 3.18 1.54 -21.15
C PHE A 479 4.42 2.43 -21.06
N GLY A 480 4.61 3.11 -19.94
CA GLY A 480 5.83 3.86 -19.64
C GLY A 480 6.99 2.96 -19.23
N ILE A 481 8.19 3.53 -19.28
CA ILE A 481 9.44 2.92 -18.80
C ILE A 481 9.87 3.70 -17.56
N ALA A 482 10.26 3.00 -16.50
CA ALA A 482 10.90 3.57 -15.33
C ALA A 482 12.07 2.68 -14.92
N ILE A 483 13.28 3.24 -14.86
CA ILE A 483 14.48 2.52 -14.46
C ILE A 483 15.39 3.41 -13.62
N ASP A 484 16.08 2.81 -12.65
CA ASP A 484 16.99 3.51 -11.76
C ASP A 484 18.27 2.70 -11.50
N TYR A 485 19.30 3.37 -11.00
CA TYR A 485 20.59 2.75 -10.73
C TYR A 485 20.51 1.59 -9.73
N PHE A 486 19.69 1.71 -8.69
CA PHE A 486 19.58 0.67 -7.67
C PHE A 486 18.96 -0.61 -8.26
N THR A 487 17.96 -0.47 -9.12
CA THR A 487 17.37 -1.59 -9.84
C THR A 487 18.41 -2.30 -10.71
N ILE A 488 19.21 -1.55 -11.49
CA ILE A 488 20.26 -2.14 -12.36
C ILE A 488 21.36 -2.80 -11.54
N SER A 489 21.92 -2.10 -10.55
CA SER A 489 22.99 -2.61 -9.69
C SER A 489 22.56 -3.86 -8.92
N ASN A 490 21.30 -3.94 -8.47
CA ASN A 490 20.78 -5.14 -7.81
C ASN A 490 20.65 -6.33 -8.78
N GLN A 491 20.15 -6.14 -10.01
CA GLN A 491 20.07 -7.24 -10.99
C GLN A 491 21.46 -7.71 -11.45
N LEU A 492 22.40 -6.79 -11.67
CA LEU A 492 23.79 -7.14 -11.92
C LEU A 492 24.37 -7.88 -10.71
N GLY A 493 24.21 -7.35 -9.50
CA GLY A 493 24.64 -8.00 -8.26
C GLY A 493 24.12 -9.42 -8.10
N ARG A 494 22.86 -9.70 -8.47
CA ARG A 494 22.27 -11.06 -8.46
C ARG A 494 22.95 -12.03 -9.43
N LEU A 495 23.52 -11.53 -10.53
CA LEU A 495 24.30 -12.35 -11.46
C LEU A 495 25.60 -12.81 -10.79
N GLY A 496 26.35 -11.84 -10.27
CA GLY A 496 27.61 -12.03 -9.53
C GLY A 496 28.73 -12.72 -10.32
N PHE A 497 29.85 -12.94 -9.65
CA PHE A 497 31.04 -13.56 -10.25
C PHE A 497 30.95 -15.09 -10.21
N THR A 498 31.75 -15.76 -11.05
CA THR A 498 31.76 -17.24 -11.13
C THR A 498 32.29 -17.92 -9.88
N ASP A 499 33.14 -17.24 -9.11
CA ASP A 499 33.69 -17.66 -7.82
C ASP A 499 32.89 -17.15 -6.61
N GLY A 500 31.83 -16.38 -6.87
CA GLY A 500 30.91 -15.83 -5.87
C GLY A 500 29.88 -16.85 -5.37
N GLN A 501 28.92 -16.36 -4.59
CA GLN A 501 27.79 -17.16 -4.06
C GLN A 501 26.45 -16.80 -4.72
N GLU A 502 26.49 -15.90 -5.71
CA GLU A 502 25.34 -15.44 -6.48
C GLU A 502 25.02 -16.42 -7.63
N MET A 503 24.21 -16.00 -8.60
CA MET A 503 23.69 -16.90 -9.65
C MET A 503 24.81 -17.66 -10.38
N MET A 504 25.87 -16.98 -10.80
CA MET A 504 26.98 -17.60 -11.55
C MET A 504 27.74 -18.62 -10.70
N GLY A 505 28.02 -18.33 -9.42
CA GLY A 505 28.62 -19.29 -8.50
C GLY A 505 27.71 -20.48 -8.13
N LYS A 506 26.40 -20.23 -8.00
CA LYS A 506 25.39 -21.28 -7.75
C LYS A 506 25.20 -22.22 -8.95
N LEU A 507 25.50 -21.77 -10.16
CA LEU A 507 25.56 -22.60 -11.37
C LEU A 507 26.88 -23.36 -11.47
N ALA A 508 27.97 -22.81 -10.92
CA ALA A 508 29.29 -23.45 -10.90
C ALA A 508 29.43 -24.59 -9.86
N THR A 509 28.54 -24.65 -8.86
CA THR A 509 28.46 -25.76 -7.90
C THR A 509 27.76 -26.98 -8.54
N PRO A 510 28.21 -28.22 -8.27
CA PRO A 510 28.31 -29.26 -9.30
C PRO A 510 26.96 -29.70 -9.89
N PHE A 511 26.70 -29.22 -11.10
CA PHE A 511 25.94 -29.92 -12.14
C PHE A 511 26.82 -31.04 -12.71
N ASN A 512 26.99 -32.14 -11.97
CA ASN A 512 27.92 -33.25 -12.28
C ASN A 512 29.39 -32.82 -12.48
N GLU A 513 30.34 -33.70 -12.15
CA GLU A 513 31.79 -33.40 -12.17
C GLU A 513 32.37 -33.01 -13.54
N THR A 514 31.56 -33.01 -14.60
CA THR A 514 31.99 -32.82 -15.99
C THR A 514 31.46 -31.55 -16.67
N SER A 515 30.48 -30.83 -16.09
CA SER A 515 29.83 -29.68 -16.79
C SER A 515 30.19 -28.33 -16.18
N ALA A 516 30.20 -28.23 -14.84
CA ALA A 516 30.37 -26.95 -14.15
C ALA A 516 31.84 -26.48 -14.07
N LYS A 517 32.79 -27.41 -13.87
CA LYS A 517 34.25 -27.13 -13.89
C LYS A 517 34.70 -26.58 -15.26
N THR A 518 34.07 -27.07 -16.33
CA THR A 518 34.34 -26.69 -17.71
C THR A 518 33.75 -25.32 -18.07
N MET A 519 32.77 -24.80 -17.31
CA MET A 519 32.09 -23.54 -17.63
C MET A 519 32.88 -22.31 -17.18
N ALA A 520 33.50 -22.36 -15.99
CA ALA A 520 34.42 -21.33 -15.49
C ALA A 520 35.74 -21.31 -16.28
N GLU A 521 36.23 -22.47 -16.71
CA GLU A 521 37.44 -22.59 -17.53
C GLU A 521 37.25 -22.16 -19.00
N LYS A 522 36.02 -22.27 -19.56
CA LYS A 522 35.72 -21.89 -20.96
C LYS A 522 35.41 -20.41 -21.18
N HIS A 523 35.07 -19.64 -20.14
CA HIS A 523 34.74 -18.22 -20.25
C HIS A 523 35.55 -17.33 -19.30
N PRO A 524 36.90 -17.35 -19.36
CA PRO A 524 37.75 -16.53 -18.48
C PRO A 524 37.49 -15.02 -18.62
N LYS A 525 36.92 -14.61 -19.75
CA LYS A 525 36.54 -13.22 -20.03
C LYS A 525 35.23 -12.78 -19.35
N PHE A 526 34.41 -13.69 -18.84
CA PHE A 526 33.11 -13.33 -18.26
C PHE A 526 33.26 -12.37 -17.09
N ASN A 527 34.09 -12.71 -16.08
CA ASN A 527 34.27 -11.86 -14.90
C ASN A 527 34.84 -10.49 -15.26
N GLU A 528 35.73 -10.42 -16.27
CA GLU A 528 36.29 -9.17 -16.79
C GLU A 528 35.21 -8.31 -17.46
N THR A 529 34.48 -8.85 -18.46
CA THR A 529 33.41 -8.15 -19.17
C THR A 529 32.26 -7.74 -18.24
N TYR A 530 31.92 -8.59 -17.26
CA TYR A 530 30.92 -8.29 -16.24
C TYR A 530 31.35 -7.13 -15.33
N LYS A 531 32.60 -7.13 -14.86
CA LYS A 531 33.15 -6.02 -14.07
C LYS A 531 33.16 -4.71 -14.85
N GLU A 532 33.56 -4.74 -16.12
CA GLU A 532 33.51 -3.58 -17.01
C GLU A 532 32.08 -3.07 -17.20
N THR A 533 31.09 -3.97 -17.28
CA THR A 533 29.67 -3.61 -17.40
C THR A 533 29.18 -2.87 -16.16
N ILE A 534 29.52 -3.35 -14.95
CA ILE A 534 29.17 -2.66 -13.69
C ILE A 534 29.77 -1.25 -13.69
N SER A 535 31.06 -1.11 -14.04
CA SER A 535 31.74 0.19 -14.07
C SER A 535 31.08 1.14 -15.06
N ALA A 536 30.75 0.68 -16.27
CA ALA A 536 30.13 1.50 -17.30
C ALA A 536 28.76 2.07 -16.85
N PHE A 537 27.93 1.26 -16.17
CA PHE A 537 26.67 1.73 -15.61
C PHE A 537 26.87 2.71 -14.44
N ASP A 538 27.86 2.49 -13.57
CA ASP A 538 28.16 3.44 -12.48
C ASP A 538 28.61 4.81 -13.03
N ASP A 539 29.46 4.79 -14.06
CA ASP A 539 29.92 5.99 -14.76
C ASP A 539 28.75 6.71 -15.45
N LEU A 540 27.88 5.97 -16.18
CA LEU A 540 26.70 6.53 -16.84
C LEU A 540 25.80 7.27 -15.86
N PHE A 541 25.37 6.61 -14.78
CA PHE A 541 24.43 7.19 -13.82
C PHE A 541 25.06 8.34 -13.02
N THR A 542 26.38 8.31 -12.82
CA THR A 542 27.14 9.42 -12.23
C THR A 542 27.21 10.63 -13.17
N LEU A 543 27.47 10.43 -14.46
CA LEU A 543 27.47 11.50 -15.46
C LEU A 543 26.10 12.17 -15.57
N ILE A 544 25.03 11.37 -15.62
CA ILE A 544 23.66 11.88 -15.62
C ILE A 544 23.39 12.70 -14.36
N HIS A 545 23.79 12.20 -13.18
CA HIS A 545 23.62 12.94 -11.92
C HIS A 545 24.30 14.30 -11.95
N GLN A 546 25.56 14.35 -12.36
CA GLN A 546 26.31 15.59 -12.47
C GLN A 546 25.70 16.56 -13.48
N TYR A 547 25.19 16.04 -14.60
CA TYR A 547 24.55 16.83 -15.64
C TYR A 547 23.27 17.51 -15.15
N VAL A 548 22.36 16.75 -14.53
CA VAL A 548 21.11 17.28 -13.97
C VAL A 548 21.39 18.29 -12.85
N ARG A 549 22.33 17.97 -11.95
CA ARG A 549 22.71 18.84 -10.84
C ARG A 549 23.33 20.17 -11.29
N LYS A 550 24.05 20.18 -12.41
CA LYS A 550 24.60 21.42 -13.00
C LYS A 550 23.52 22.26 -13.68
N LYS A 551 22.51 21.64 -14.32
CA LYS A 551 21.43 22.34 -15.01
C LYS A 551 20.36 22.90 -14.05
N LEU A 552 20.12 22.25 -12.92
CA LEU A 552 19.02 22.59 -12.00
C LEU A 552 19.54 22.88 -10.59
N LEU A 553 19.21 24.05 -10.08
CA LEU A 553 19.59 24.50 -8.73
C LEU A 553 18.53 24.20 -7.66
N THR A 554 17.27 24.03 -8.06
CA THR A 554 16.13 23.84 -7.14
C THR A 554 15.31 22.58 -7.47
N PRO A 555 14.95 21.76 -6.47
CA PRO A 555 14.06 20.61 -6.64
C PRO A 555 12.71 20.98 -7.29
N LYS A 556 12.16 20.08 -8.10
CA LYS A 556 10.90 20.31 -8.83
C LYS A 556 9.91 19.14 -8.84
N SER A 557 10.33 17.93 -8.47
CA SER A 557 9.41 16.78 -8.39
C SER A 557 8.58 16.81 -7.10
N GLU A 558 7.47 16.06 -7.10
CA GLU A 558 6.61 15.90 -5.92
C GLU A 558 7.33 15.26 -4.72
N ILE A 559 8.48 14.59 -4.93
CA ILE A 559 9.26 13.91 -3.88
C ILE A 559 10.49 14.76 -3.46
N GLY A 560 10.64 15.98 -3.98
CA GLY A 560 11.79 16.84 -3.67
C GLY A 560 13.08 16.47 -4.41
N ARG A 561 12.98 15.68 -5.48
CA ARG A 561 14.04 15.41 -6.47
C ARG A 561 14.14 16.52 -7.52
N LEU A 562 15.33 16.71 -8.09
CA LEU A 562 15.53 17.54 -9.29
C LEU A 562 15.03 16.77 -10.50
N SER A 563 14.17 17.37 -11.34
CA SER A 563 13.57 16.72 -12.51
C SER A 563 13.88 17.48 -13.79
N PHE A 564 14.46 16.80 -14.78
CA PHE A 564 14.89 17.36 -16.06
C PHE A 564 14.29 16.58 -17.23
N ARG A 565 13.35 17.21 -17.96
CA ARG A 565 12.81 16.70 -19.22
C ARG A 565 13.81 16.94 -20.35
N TYR A 566 14.00 15.96 -21.22
CA TYR A 566 14.94 16.04 -22.33
C TYR A 566 14.37 15.46 -23.62
N ASP A 567 15.00 15.83 -24.73
CA ASP A 567 14.77 15.26 -26.05
C ASP A 567 16.15 14.92 -26.62
N VAL A 568 16.34 13.63 -26.94
CA VAL A 568 17.62 13.07 -27.38
C VAL A 568 18.16 13.79 -28.61
N THR A 569 17.28 14.31 -29.48
CA THR A 569 17.67 14.97 -30.74
C THR A 569 17.96 16.46 -30.58
N LYS A 570 17.41 17.11 -29.54
CA LYS A 570 17.53 18.56 -29.33
C LYS A 570 18.68 18.95 -28.43
N GLU A 571 19.14 18.07 -27.54
CA GLU A 571 20.26 18.34 -26.63
C GLU A 571 21.62 18.21 -27.33
N ARG A 572 22.42 19.28 -27.33
CA ARG A 572 23.68 19.38 -28.10
C ARG A 572 24.95 19.68 -27.29
N SER A 573 24.87 19.64 -25.96
CA SER A 573 26.03 19.94 -25.11
C SER A 573 27.08 18.82 -25.14
N SER A 574 28.37 19.15 -24.96
CA SER A 574 29.45 18.15 -24.87
C SER A 574 29.23 17.13 -23.74
N ASN A 575 28.72 17.59 -22.59
CA ASN A 575 28.37 16.70 -21.47
C ASN A 575 27.23 15.72 -21.84
N TRP A 576 26.29 16.14 -22.70
CA TRP A 576 25.22 15.27 -23.19
C TRP A 576 25.76 14.22 -24.15
N ALA A 577 26.65 14.61 -25.08
CA ALA A 577 27.34 13.67 -25.96
C ALA A 577 28.09 12.59 -25.16
N ALA A 578 28.79 12.98 -24.08
CA ALA A 578 29.46 12.04 -23.19
C ALA A 578 28.49 11.06 -22.50
N ILE A 579 27.28 11.50 -22.12
CA ILE A 579 26.23 10.63 -21.58
C ILE A 579 25.80 9.61 -22.65
N LEU A 580 25.55 10.05 -23.88
CA LEU A 580 25.13 9.16 -24.97
C LEU A 580 26.22 8.14 -25.33
N GLU A 581 27.48 8.56 -25.42
CA GLU A 581 28.63 7.66 -25.64
C GLU A 581 28.78 6.63 -24.52
N THR A 582 28.64 7.05 -23.26
CA THR A 582 28.71 6.15 -22.11
C THR A 582 27.50 5.22 -22.03
N ALA A 583 26.32 5.68 -22.46
CA ALA A 583 25.11 4.87 -22.55
C ALA A 583 25.27 3.77 -23.62
N ASP A 584 25.76 4.12 -24.81
CA ASP A 584 26.05 3.17 -25.88
C ASP A 584 27.11 2.13 -25.44
N LEU A 585 28.18 2.59 -24.79
CA LEU A 585 29.20 1.70 -24.20
C LEU A 585 28.58 0.74 -23.17
N SER A 586 27.77 1.24 -22.24
CA SER A 586 27.14 0.43 -21.18
C SER A 586 26.22 -0.64 -21.77
N VAL A 587 25.40 -0.25 -22.74
CA VAL A 587 24.49 -1.13 -23.47
C VAL A 587 25.27 -2.19 -24.27
N SER A 588 26.33 -1.79 -24.96
CA SER A 588 27.21 -2.70 -25.72
C SER A 588 27.88 -3.75 -24.81
N LYS A 589 28.43 -3.31 -23.67
CA LYS A 589 29.03 -4.21 -22.67
C LYS A 589 28.02 -5.18 -22.08
N LEU A 590 26.81 -4.71 -21.77
CA LEU A 590 25.73 -5.59 -21.29
C LEU A 590 25.31 -6.59 -22.36
N ALA A 591 25.24 -6.19 -23.64
CA ALA A 591 24.94 -7.09 -24.75
C ALA A 591 26.01 -8.19 -24.91
N ASP A 592 27.30 -7.87 -24.71
CA ASP A 592 28.38 -8.86 -24.70
C ASP A 592 28.22 -9.88 -23.56
N VAL A 593 27.88 -9.41 -22.35
CA VAL A 593 27.57 -10.29 -21.21
C VAL A 593 26.37 -11.18 -21.52
N LEU A 594 25.25 -10.60 -21.99
CA LEU A 594 24.03 -11.32 -22.35
C LEU A 594 24.30 -12.43 -23.39
N LYS A 595 25.13 -12.15 -24.39
CA LYS A 595 25.53 -13.13 -25.41
C LYS A 595 26.30 -14.31 -24.80
N LEU A 596 27.13 -14.08 -23.78
CA LEU A 596 27.80 -15.15 -23.04
C LEU A 596 26.79 -15.94 -22.19
N LEU A 597 25.88 -15.26 -21.49
CA LEU A 597 24.85 -15.89 -20.66
C LEU A 597 23.91 -16.77 -21.47
N ARG A 598 23.45 -16.33 -22.65
CA ARG A 598 22.61 -17.13 -23.56
C ARG A 598 23.33 -18.38 -24.07
N LYS A 599 24.63 -18.31 -24.33
CA LYS A 599 25.42 -19.51 -24.69
C LYS A 599 25.47 -20.52 -23.55
N ILE A 600 25.64 -20.03 -22.32
CA ILE A 600 25.62 -20.87 -21.11
C ILE A 600 24.24 -21.50 -20.93
N GLU A 601 23.18 -20.70 -21.04
CA GLU A 601 21.80 -21.17 -20.92
C GLU A 601 21.49 -22.29 -21.93
N ASN A 602 21.84 -22.11 -23.21
CA ASN A 602 21.64 -23.11 -24.25
C ASN A 602 22.35 -24.44 -23.91
N HIS A 603 23.59 -24.38 -23.42
CA HIS A 603 24.32 -25.60 -23.05
C HIS A 603 23.70 -26.30 -21.84
N LEU A 604 23.20 -25.55 -20.86
CA LEU A 604 22.50 -26.11 -19.71
C LEU A 604 21.15 -26.73 -20.12
N GLN A 605 20.42 -26.11 -21.05
CA GLN A 605 19.17 -26.63 -21.61
C GLN A 605 19.37 -27.95 -22.38
N GLU A 606 20.47 -28.13 -23.10
CA GLU A 606 20.80 -29.42 -23.74
C GLU A 606 20.90 -30.58 -22.73
N SER A 607 21.30 -30.27 -21.50
CA SER A 607 21.39 -31.22 -20.38
C SER A 607 20.12 -31.31 -19.52
N GLU A 608 19.05 -30.59 -19.85
CA GLU A 608 17.87 -30.39 -18.99
C GLU A 608 17.22 -31.72 -18.52
N ASN A 609 17.19 -32.73 -19.39
CA ASN A 609 16.58 -34.02 -19.07
C ASN A 609 17.30 -34.79 -17.94
N TYR A 610 18.56 -34.46 -17.68
CA TYR A 610 19.37 -35.08 -16.62
C TYR A 610 19.34 -34.28 -15.32
N LEU A 611 18.62 -33.16 -15.29
CA LEU A 611 18.56 -32.27 -14.14
C LEU A 611 17.47 -32.71 -13.16
N ASP A 612 17.78 -32.64 -11.86
CA ASP A 612 16.77 -32.74 -10.83
C ASP A 612 15.87 -31.48 -10.79
N ALA A 613 14.78 -31.53 -10.01
CA ALA A 613 13.84 -30.41 -9.93
C ALA A 613 14.45 -29.11 -9.36
N LYS A 614 15.46 -29.21 -8.49
CA LYS A 614 16.15 -28.06 -7.89
C LYS A 614 17.06 -27.38 -8.91
N GLN A 615 17.79 -28.18 -9.69
CA GLN A 615 18.63 -27.76 -10.81
C GLN A 615 17.79 -27.12 -11.93
N LYS A 616 16.65 -27.72 -12.31
CA LYS A 616 15.70 -27.10 -13.25
C LYS A 616 15.17 -25.75 -12.75
N GLY A 617 14.87 -25.65 -11.46
CA GLY A 617 14.50 -24.39 -10.82
C GLY A 617 15.58 -23.31 -10.98
N ARG A 618 16.84 -23.66 -10.71
CA ARG A 618 17.98 -22.73 -10.90
C ARG A 618 18.15 -22.30 -12.35
N LEU A 619 18.01 -23.21 -13.31
CA LEU A 619 18.10 -22.88 -14.73
C LEU A 619 17.01 -21.89 -15.16
N VAL A 620 15.78 -22.06 -14.68
CA VAL A 620 14.69 -21.11 -14.95
C VAL A 620 14.89 -19.78 -14.23
N ASP A 621 15.41 -19.77 -13.01
CA ASP A 621 15.77 -18.54 -12.31
C ASP A 621 16.90 -17.78 -13.05
N PHE A 622 17.85 -18.50 -13.64
CA PHE A 622 18.90 -17.95 -14.50
C PHE A 622 18.34 -17.36 -15.80
N SER A 623 17.49 -18.11 -16.51
CA SER A 623 16.80 -17.63 -17.71
C SER A 623 16.01 -16.34 -17.42
N GLY A 624 15.30 -16.31 -16.29
CA GLY A 624 14.55 -15.13 -15.88
C GLY A 624 15.44 -13.91 -15.62
N LEU A 625 16.61 -14.10 -15.02
CA LEU A 625 17.59 -13.04 -14.83
C LEU A 625 18.12 -12.50 -16.17
N ILE A 626 18.40 -13.37 -17.14
CA ILE A 626 18.83 -12.96 -18.49
C ILE A 626 17.75 -12.09 -19.15
N ASN A 627 16.48 -12.52 -19.13
CA ASN A 627 15.36 -11.74 -19.69
C ASN A 627 15.22 -10.36 -19.01
N THR A 628 15.43 -10.28 -17.69
CA THR A 628 15.42 -9.01 -16.96
C THR A 628 16.57 -8.10 -17.39
N LEU A 629 17.77 -8.64 -17.57
CA LEU A 629 18.92 -7.88 -18.06
C LEU A 629 18.73 -7.40 -19.51
N GLU A 630 18.10 -8.19 -20.38
CA GLU A 630 17.69 -7.76 -21.73
C GLU A 630 16.66 -6.63 -21.67
N THR A 631 15.71 -6.69 -20.75
CA THR A 631 14.73 -5.60 -20.55
C THR A 631 15.42 -4.31 -20.10
N ILE A 632 16.42 -4.40 -19.22
CA ILE A 632 17.25 -3.27 -18.80
C ILE A 632 18.02 -2.68 -19.99
N GLU A 633 18.65 -3.54 -20.79
CA GLU A 633 19.39 -3.16 -22.00
C GLU A 633 18.49 -2.38 -22.97
N GLN A 634 17.32 -2.93 -23.29
CA GLN A 634 16.33 -2.29 -24.16
C GLN A 634 15.78 -1.00 -23.56
N SER A 635 15.54 -0.94 -22.25
CA SER A 635 15.04 0.26 -21.58
C SER A 635 16.03 1.42 -21.70
N ILE A 636 17.32 1.16 -21.48
CA ILE A 636 18.37 2.19 -21.60
C ILE A 636 18.51 2.65 -23.05
N ARG A 637 18.43 1.73 -24.03
CA ARG A 637 18.37 2.10 -25.45
C ARG A 637 17.19 3.03 -25.71
N THR A 638 16.00 2.66 -25.26
CA THR A 638 14.79 3.46 -25.51
C THR A 638 14.88 4.85 -24.87
N LEU A 639 15.38 4.92 -23.64
CA LEU A 639 15.44 6.16 -22.85
C LEU A 639 16.49 7.15 -23.33
N LEU A 640 17.65 6.67 -23.81
CA LEU A 640 18.80 7.54 -24.10
C LEU A 640 19.25 7.51 -25.55
N LEU A 641 19.05 6.41 -26.28
CA LEU A 641 19.64 6.19 -27.61
C LEU A 641 18.64 6.22 -28.76
N THR A 642 17.34 6.12 -28.50
CA THR A 642 16.27 6.22 -29.51
C THR A 642 15.40 7.45 -29.30
N HIS A 643 14.73 7.89 -30.36
CA HIS A 643 13.76 8.97 -30.33
C HIS A 643 12.38 8.46 -30.77
N ASP A 644 11.38 8.67 -29.92
CA ASP A 644 9.97 8.38 -30.19
C ASP A 644 9.16 9.66 -29.92
N GLU A 645 8.48 10.16 -30.95
CA GLU A 645 7.69 11.41 -30.89
C GLU A 645 6.47 11.30 -29.97
N ASN A 646 5.94 10.10 -29.76
CA ASN A 646 4.81 9.90 -28.86
C ASN A 646 5.26 9.63 -27.41
N MET A 647 6.54 9.64 -27.11
CA MET A 647 7.07 9.42 -25.75
C MET A 647 7.70 10.70 -25.19
N VAL A 648 7.41 10.99 -23.93
CA VAL A 648 8.13 12.02 -23.16
C VAL A 648 9.14 11.38 -22.23
N CYS A 649 10.41 11.77 -22.37
CA CYS A 649 11.50 11.29 -21.53
C CYS A 649 11.93 12.36 -20.51
N TRP A 650 12.20 11.94 -19.28
CA TRP A 650 12.81 12.79 -18.26
C TRP A 650 13.66 11.99 -17.28
N MET A 651 14.53 12.70 -16.58
CA MET A 651 15.43 12.14 -15.58
C MET A 651 15.25 12.87 -14.24
N GLU A 652 15.35 12.13 -13.15
CA GLU A 652 15.29 12.67 -11.80
C GLU A 652 16.50 12.26 -10.97
N ILE A 653 16.93 13.14 -10.06
CA ILE A 653 18.02 12.84 -9.14
C ILE A 653 17.71 13.29 -7.72
N ASP A 654 18.21 12.53 -6.75
CA ASP A 654 18.29 13.00 -5.37
C ASP A 654 19.52 13.90 -5.21
N ALA A 655 19.30 15.20 -4.94
CA ALA A 655 20.37 16.17 -4.76
C ALA A 655 21.22 15.91 -3.52
N LYS A 656 20.66 15.24 -2.49
CA LYS A 656 21.33 14.88 -1.23
C LYS A 656 21.70 13.41 -1.15
N GLY A 657 21.24 12.60 -2.10
CA GLY A 657 21.51 11.17 -2.18
C GLY A 657 22.91 10.84 -2.73
N ALA A 658 23.13 9.55 -2.97
CA ALA A 658 24.36 9.05 -3.59
C ALA A 658 24.57 9.66 -5.00
N ARG A 659 25.83 9.71 -5.45
CA ARG A 659 26.21 10.35 -6.74
C ARG A 659 25.65 9.65 -7.98
N ASN A 660 25.12 8.44 -7.82
CA ASN A 660 24.50 7.62 -8.85
C ASN A 660 22.99 7.42 -8.61
N ALA A 661 22.40 8.10 -7.61
CA ALA A 661 20.98 8.03 -7.29
C ALA A 661 20.13 8.79 -8.33
N THR A 662 20.05 8.21 -9.53
CA THR A 662 19.41 8.74 -10.72
C THR A 662 18.31 7.79 -11.20
N TYR A 663 17.21 8.38 -11.66
CA TYR A 663 16.01 7.72 -12.15
C TYR A 663 15.73 8.23 -13.56
N LEU A 664 15.39 7.33 -14.47
CA LEU A 664 15.05 7.63 -15.86
C LEU A 664 13.63 7.16 -16.14
N TYR A 665 12.88 7.98 -16.86
CA TYR A 665 11.48 7.71 -17.17
C TYR A 665 11.16 8.04 -18.62
N ALA A 666 10.27 7.27 -19.20
CA ALA A 666 9.57 7.58 -20.44
C ALA A 666 8.09 7.25 -20.29
N LYS A 667 7.19 8.10 -20.79
CA LYS A 667 5.74 7.81 -20.82
C LYS A 667 5.12 8.25 -22.15
N PRO A 668 4.07 7.57 -22.63
CA PRO A 668 3.35 8.01 -23.80
C PRO A 668 2.64 9.35 -23.52
N ILE A 669 2.73 10.27 -24.49
CA ILE A 669 2.05 11.57 -24.47
C ILE A 669 0.54 11.33 -24.64
N ASP A 670 0.18 10.43 -25.54
CA ASP A 670 -1.18 10.08 -25.89
C ASP A 670 -1.36 8.56 -26.00
N ILE A 671 -2.46 8.10 -25.44
CA ILE A 671 -2.84 6.68 -25.35
C ILE A 671 -4.22 6.41 -25.95
N SER A 672 -4.88 7.45 -26.49
CA SER A 672 -6.26 7.36 -26.98
C SER A 672 -6.40 6.31 -28.10
N GLU A 673 -5.57 6.40 -29.14
CA GLU A 673 -5.54 5.41 -30.24
C GLU A 673 -5.21 4.00 -29.74
N LEU A 674 -4.23 3.88 -28.84
CA LEU A 674 -3.84 2.60 -28.25
C LEU A 674 -5.03 1.92 -27.54
N LEU A 675 -5.80 2.69 -26.76
CA LEU A 675 -6.98 2.19 -26.05
C LEU A 675 -8.12 1.83 -27.02
N ALA A 676 -8.36 2.69 -28.01
CA ALA A 676 -9.37 2.46 -29.05
C ALA A 676 -9.14 1.12 -29.75
N ASP A 677 -7.92 0.90 -30.27
CA ASP A 677 -7.59 -0.26 -31.10
C ASP A 677 -7.36 -1.54 -30.30
N GLN A 678 -6.59 -1.43 -29.21
CA GLN A 678 -6.14 -2.63 -28.49
C GLN A 678 -7.14 -3.12 -27.44
N PHE A 679 -8.04 -2.25 -26.98
CA PHE A 679 -9.00 -2.58 -25.95
C PHE A 679 -10.45 -2.41 -26.41
N PHE A 680 -10.93 -1.19 -26.66
CA PHE A 680 -12.36 -0.93 -26.90
C PHE A 680 -12.89 -1.63 -28.16
N ALA A 681 -12.17 -1.58 -29.28
CA ALA A 681 -12.53 -2.27 -30.53
C ALA A 681 -12.65 -3.79 -30.40
N LYS A 682 -11.98 -4.39 -29.40
CA LYS A 682 -12.00 -5.84 -29.14
C LYS A 682 -13.08 -6.26 -28.15
N LYS A 683 -13.87 -5.32 -27.60
CA LYS A 683 -14.92 -5.58 -26.61
C LYS A 683 -16.29 -5.25 -27.18
N ARG A 684 -17.31 -5.97 -26.71
CA ARG A 684 -18.70 -5.69 -27.08
C ARG A 684 -19.28 -4.60 -26.20
N SER A 685 -19.05 -4.64 -24.90
CA SER A 685 -19.52 -3.61 -23.99
C SER A 685 -18.50 -3.34 -22.88
N VAL A 686 -18.26 -2.06 -22.63
CA VAL A 686 -17.41 -1.59 -21.54
C VAL A 686 -18.15 -0.48 -20.81
N ILE A 687 -18.38 -0.69 -19.52
CA ILE A 687 -18.98 0.30 -18.63
C ILE A 687 -17.84 1.00 -17.90
N LEU A 688 -17.74 2.31 -18.05
CA LEU A 688 -16.80 3.14 -17.31
C LEU A 688 -17.60 3.93 -16.28
N THR A 689 -17.28 3.75 -15.00
CA THR A 689 -17.98 4.44 -13.92
C THR A 689 -17.03 5.03 -12.89
N SER A 690 -17.42 6.15 -12.30
CA SER A 690 -16.66 6.89 -11.28
C SER A 690 -17.58 7.95 -10.67
N ALA A 691 -17.23 8.43 -9.48
CA ALA A 691 -17.93 9.57 -8.87
C ALA A 691 -17.69 10.89 -9.61
N THR A 692 -16.62 10.96 -10.42
CA THR A 692 -16.16 12.18 -11.08
C THR A 692 -15.61 11.84 -12.48
N LEU A 693 -16.44 11.99 -13.51
CA LEU A 693 -16.07 11.81 -14.93
C LEU A 693 -16.32 13.08 -15.77
N THR A 694 -17.31 13.87 -15.36
CA THR A 694 -17.79 15.06 -16.04
C THR A 694 -17.15 16.33 -15.52
N ILE A 695 -17.06 17.30 -16.42
CA ILE A 695 -16.67 18.68 -16.13
C ILE A 695 -17.90 19.61 -16.19
N SER A 696 -17.67 20.92 -16.20
CA SER A 696 -18.71 21.96 -16.27
C SER A 696 -19.78 21.65 -17.33
N GLY A 697 -21.05 21.73 -16.92
CA GLY A 697 -22.19 21.39 -17.78
C GLY A 697 -22.46 19.88 -17.91
N LYS A 698 -21.96 19.05 -16.98
CA LYS A 698 -22.14 17.59 -16.99
C LYS A 698 -21.62 16.93 -18.28
N SER A 699 -20.54 17.49 -18.85
CA SER A 699 -19.97 17.04 -20.13
C SER A 699 -18.94 15.93 -19.94
N PHE A 700 -19.08 14.84 -20.70
CA PHE A 700 -18.12 13.73 -20.78
C PHE A 700 -17.06 13.91 -21.87
N LYS A 701 -17.14 14.99 -22.67
CA LYS A 701 -16.26 15.18 -23.84
C LYS A 701 -14.78 15.03 -23.51
N TYR A 702 -14.33 15.61 -22.39
CA TYR A 702 -12.93 15.51 -21.98
C TYR A 702 -12.46 14.05 -21.86
N ILE A 703 -13.18 13.21 -21.09
CA ILE A 703 -12.75 11.83 -20.88
C ILE A 703 -12.96 10.96 -22.12
N VAL A 704 -14.02 11.20 -22.90
CA VAL A 704 -14.26 10.49 -24.17
C VAL A 704 -13.07 10.68 -25.12
N ASN A 705 -12.58 11.92 -25.24
CA ASN A 705 -11.44 12.22 -26.10
C ASN A 705 -10.14 11.61 -25.57
N ARG A 706 -9.86 11.73 -24.26
CA ARG A 706 -8.63 11.18 -23.67
C ARG A 706 -8.54 9.66 -23.74
N LEU A 707 -9.67 8.96 -23.70
CA LEU A 707 -9.72 7.49 -23.76
C LEU A 707 -9.91 6.93 -25.17
N GLY A 708 -10.01 7.78 -26.22
CA GLY A 708 -10.19 7.32 -27.60
C GLY A 708 -11.58 6.74 -27.87
N LEU A 709 -12.62 7.27 -27.22
CA LEU A 709 -13.99 6.75 -27.31
C LEU A 709 -14.88 7.52 -28.31
N GLU A 710 -14.36 8.54 -29.00
CA GLU A 710 -15.15 9.38 -29.91
C GLU A 710 -15.84 8.56 -31.02
N ASP A 711 -15.10 7.65 -31.66
CA ASP A 711 -15.61 6.82 -32.76
C ASP A 711 -16.62 5.76 -32.32
N PHE A 712 -16.70 5.46 -31.03
CA PHE A 712 -17.59 4.44 -30.46
C PHE A 712 -18.95 5.01 -30.04
N GLY A 713 -19.09 6.34 -29.91
CA GLY A 713 -20.33 7.01 -29.51
C GLY A 713 -20.95 6.46 -28.22
N PRO A 714 -20.22 6.45 -27.09
CA PRO A 714 -20.67 5.77 -25.87
C PRO A 714 -21.92 6.43 -25.27
N VAL A 715 -22.78 5.62 -24.65
CA VAL A 715 -23.95 6.09 -23.91
C VAL A 715 -23.47 6.79 -22.64
N THR A 716 -23.78 8.08 -22.49
CA THR A 716 -23.34 8.88 -21.33
C THR A 716 -24.49 9.20 -20.40
N ASN A 717 -24.29 9.04 -19.09
CA ASN A 717 -25.31 9.37 -18.09
C ASN A 717 -24.70 9.90 -16.79
N VAL A 718 -25.39 10.86 -16.18
CA VAL A 718 -25.06 11.36 -14.83
C VAL A 718 -26.17 10.96 -13.87
N ILE A 719 -25.77 10.34 -12.77
CA ILE A 719 -26.62 9.96 -11.65
C ILE A 719 -26.22 10.84 -10.47
N ASP A 720 -27.11 11.77 -10.13
CA ASP A 720 -26.90 12.71 -9.04
C ASP A 720 -26.84 11.97 -7.69
N SER A 721 -26.03 12.50 -6.77
CA SER A 721 -25.93 11.96 -5.42
C SER A 721 -27.26 12.15 -4.66
N PRO A 722 -27.66 11.18 -3.81
CA PRO A 722 -28.89 11.30 -3.03
C PRO A 722 -28.81 12.34 -1.90
N PHE A 723 -27.62 12.87 -1.60
CA PHE A 723 -27.43 13.77 -0.46
C PHE A 723 -27.86 15.21 -0.76
N SER A 724 -28.54 15.82 0.22
CA SER A 724 -28.96 17.23 0.16
C SER A 724 -27.79 18.17 0.48
N PHE A 725 -26.92 18.40 -0.50
CA PHE A 725 -25.75 19.29 -0.35
C PHE A 725 -26.13 20.72 0.02
N GLU A 726 -27.29 21.22 -0.40
CA GLU A 726 -27.73 22.59 -0.10
C GLU A 726 -27.86 22.87 1.40
N THR A 727 -28.23 21.84 2.18
CA THR A 727 -28.42 21.95 3.63
C THR A 727 -27.23 21.44 4.43
N LYS A 728 -26.39 20.58 3.83
CA LYS A 728 -25.34 19.82 4.53
C LYS A 728 -23.92 20.25 4.21
N ALA A 729 -23.72 20.99 3.13
CA ALA A 729 -22.42 21.51 2.74
C ALA A 729 -22.50 23.02 2.50
N LYS A 730 -21.45 23.72 2.86
CA LYS A 730 -21.26 25.14 2.50
C LYS A 730 -19.84 25.36 1.99
N ILE A 731 -19.71 26.24 1.00
CA ILE A 731 -18.42 26.69 0.48
C ILE A 731 -18.19 28.12 0.95
N TYR A 732 -17.03 28.35 1.56
CA TYR A 732 -16.59 29.65 2.05
C TYR A 732 -15.34 30.09 1.30
N ILE A 733 -15.35 31.31 0.77
CA ILE A 733 -14.26 31.88 -0.03
C ILE A 733 -13.84 33.20 0.62
N PRO A 734 -12.79 33.18 1.48
CA PRO A 734 -12.25 34.40 2.07
C PRO A 734 -11.75 35.38 1.00
N ASN A 735 -12.04 36.66 1.17
CA ASN A 735 -11.58 37.73 0.26
C ASN A 735 -10.55 38.69 0.87
N ASP A 736 -10.24 38.52 2.15
CA ASP A 736 -9.31 39.29 2.97
C ASP A 736 -7.89 38.67 3.03
N ILE A 737 -7.62 37.73 2.12
CA ILE A 737 -6.35 37.00 2.03
C ILE A 737 -5.66 37.37 0.73
N PRO A 738 -4.38 37.80 0.76
CA PRO A 738 -3.68 38.22 -0.44
C PRO A 738 -3.53 37.06 -1.43
N ASN A 739 -3.51 37.36 -2.72
CA ASN A 739 -3.22 36.33 -3.72
C ASN A 739 -1.78 35.84 -3.55
N ILE A 740 -1.56 34.53 -3.54
CA ILE A 740 -0.22 33.96 -3.40
C ILE A 740 0.78 34.42 -4.48
N LYS A 741 0.29 34.89 -5.64
CA LYS A 741 1.14 35.48 -6.68
C LYS A 741 1.55 36.92 -6.41
N GLU A 742 0.87 37.61 -5.50
CA GLU A 742 1.06 39.02 -5.18
C GLU A 742 1.97 39.23 -3.96
N VAL A 743 2.07 38.23 -3.08
CA VAL A 743 2.90 38.28 -1.86
C VAL A 743 3.96 37.19 -1.84
N LYS A 744 5.02 37.40 -1.06
CA LYS A 744 6.04 36.36 -0.83
C LYS A 744 5.50 35.27 0.09
N LEU A 745 6.04 34.05 -0.04
CA LEU A 745 5.66 32.92 0.81
C LEU A 745 5.81 33.24 2.32
N ASP A 746 6.89 33.93 2.70
CA ASP A 746 7.16 34.30 4.10
C ASP A 746 6.12 35.27 4.69
N GLU A 747 5.39 35.99 3.83
CA GLU A 747 4.27 36.86 4.23
C GLU A 747 2.93 36.11 4.19
N TYR A 748 2.75 35.24 3.19
CA TYR A 748 1.52 34.46 3.01
C TYR A 748 1.34 33.39 4.10
N ILE A 749 2.42 32.70 4.49
CA ILE A 749 2.36 31.58 5.44
C ILE A 749 1.80 32.01 6.80
N PRO A 750 2.28 33.10 7.45
CA PRO A 750 1.69 33.56 8.71
C PRO A 750 0.21 33.91 8.63
N ILE A 751 -0.26 34.46 7.50
CA ILE A 751 -1.67 34.79 7.27
C ILE A 751 -2.50 33.50 7.13
N LEU A 752 -2.02 32.54 6.33
CA LEU A 752 -2.66 31.24 6.15
C LEU A 752 -2.73 30.49 7.48
N SER A 753 -1.63 30.36 8.22
CA SER A 753 -1.60 29.66 9.51
C SER A 753 -2.53 30.29 10.54
N ARG A 754 -2.60 31.63 10.60
CA ARG A 754 -3.57 32.33 11.45
C ARG A 754 -5.02 31.99 11.07
N SER A 755 -5.29 31.94 9.77
CA SER A 755 -6.61 31.61 9.26
C SER A 755 -7.00 30.15 9.56
N LEU A 756 -6.07 29.21 9.34
CA LEU A 756 -6.25 27.79 9.66
C LEU A 756 -6.50 27.57 11.15
N HIS A 757 -5.78 28.27 12.02
CA HIS A 757 -5.99 28.22 13.46
C HIS A 757 -7.41 28.68 13.85
N LYS A 758 -7.88 29.81 13.32
CA LYS A 758 -9.26 30.28 13.55
C LYS A 758 -10.31 29.27 13.06
N ILE A 759 -10.10 28.65 11.89
CA ILE A 759 -10.99 27.60 11.37
C ILE A 759 -10.96 26.36 12.27
N ALA A 760 -9.78 25.92 12.70
CA ALA A 760 -9.61 24.75 13.57
C ALA A 760 -10.35 24.91 14.89
N GLN A 761 -10.30 26.10 15.51
CA GLN A 761 -11.04 26.41 16.73
C GLN A 761 -12.57 26.27 16.55
N LYS A 762 -13.12 26.71 15.41
CA LYS A 762 -14.57 26.58 15.13
C LYS A 762 -14.99 25.16 14.75
N THR A 763 -14.09 24.40 14.12
CA THR A 763 -14.36 23.05 13.61
C THR A 763 -13.93 21.94 14.56
N LYS A 764 -13.36 22.30 15.73
CA LYS A 764 -12.77 21.37 16.72
C LYS A 764 -11.74 20.44 16.09
N GLY A 765 -10.88 21.00 15.24
CA GLY A 765 -9.70 20.30 14.74
C GLY A 765 -9.94 19.41 13.54
N ARG A 766 -11.12 18.79 13.38
CA ARG A 766 -11.57 17.85 12.32
C ARG A 766 -11.45 18.36 10.88
N MET A 767 -10.21 18.66 10.48
CA MET A 767 -9.86 19.50 9.35
C MET A 767 -8.79 18.84 8.49
N LEU A 768 -9.09 18.71 7.19
CA LEU A 768 -8.15 18.31 6.16
C LEU A 768 -7.72 19.53 5.34
N VAL A 769 -6.43 19.87 5.37
CA VAL A 769 -5.87 20.99 4.61
C VAL A 769 -5.07 20.46 3.42
N LEU A 770 -5.50 20.83 2.22
CA LEU A 770 -4.98 20.37 0.95
C LEU A 770 -4.09 21.44 0.30
N PHE A 771 -2.81 21.09 0.15
CA PHE A 771 -1.79 21.91 -0.48
C PHE A 771 -1.45 21.40 -1.90
N THR A 772 -0.97 22.29 -2.75
CA THR A 772 -0.37 21.94 -4.06
C THR A 772 1.17 21.95 -4.02
N SER A 773 1.78 22.22 -2.85
CA SER A 773 3.24 22.35 -2.68
C SER A 773 3.68 21.82 -1.31
N TYR A 774 4.72 20.97 -1.30
CA TYR A 774 5.33 20.45 -0.06
C TYR A 774 6.03 21.54 0.74
N ASP A 775 6.70 22.49 0.08
CA ASP A 775 7.39 23.58 0.77
C ASP A 775 6.41 24.44 1.57
N MET A 776 5.27 24.76 0.96
CA MET A 776 4.20 25.50 1.63
C MET A 776 3.62 24.69 2.80
N LEU A 777 3.32 23.41 2.59
CA LEU A 777 2.82 22.53 3.64
C LEU A 777 3.79 22.48 4.83
N ARG A 778 5.09 22.30 4.58
CA ARG A 778 6.12 22.20 5.62
C ARG A 778 6.25 23.50 6.40
N ASN A 779 6.30 24.64 5.72
CA ASN A 779 6.45 25.92 6.41
C ASN A 779 5.18 26.30 7.18
N THR A 780 3.99 26.02 6.63
CA THR A 780 2.72 26.18 7.34
C THR A 780 2.64 25.24 8.54
N TYR A 781 3.11 23.99 8.45
CA TYR A 781 3.17 23.08 9.59
C TYR A 781 4.01 23.65 10.73
N ILE A 782 5.20 24.21 10.43
CA ILE A 782 6.09 24.76 11.45
C ILE A 782 5.43 25.96 12.16
N ASP A 783 4.88 26.93 11.42
CA ASP A 783 4.23 28.10 12.02
C ASP A 783 2.94 27.72 12.76
N LEU A 784 2.13 26.84 12.18
CA LEU A 784 0.88 26.38 12.80
C LEU A 784 1.15 25.57 14.08
N LYS A 785 2.19 24.73 14.11
CA LYS A 785 2.58 23.97 15.32
C LYS A 785 2.84 24.91 16.50
N THR A 786 3.60 25.98 16.29
CA THR A 786 3.87 26.98 17.35
C THR A 786 2.60 27.68 17.82
N ARG A 787 1.62 27.90 16.95
CA ARG A 787 0.34 28.52 17.32
C ARG A 787 -0.58 27.60 18.12
N LEU A 788 -0.44 26.29 17.95
CA LEU A 788 -1.27 25.27 18.60
C LEU A 788 -0.63 24.71 19.89
N GLU A 789 0.53 25.23 20.34
CA GLU A 789 1.27 24.67 21.50
C GLU A 789 0.46 24.62 22.82
N ASN A 790 -0.54 25.47 22.97
CA ASN A 790 -1.39 25.55 24.17
C ASN A 790 -2.82 25.02 23.94
N GLU A 791 -3.06 24.31 22.83
CA GLU A 791 -4.38 23.78 22.48
C GLU A 791 -4.30 22.26 22.29
N ASP A 792 -5.42 21.57 22.49
CA ASP A 792 -5.50 20.09 22.44
C ASP A 792 -5.51 19.51 21.00
N PHE A 793 -5.03 20.27 20.01
CA PHE A 793 -5.05 19.85 18.61
C PHE A 793 -3.86 18.97 18.23
N THR A 794 -4.16 17.80 17.67
CA THR A 794 -3.13 16.92 17.09
C THR A 794 -2.83 17.34 15.65
N LEU A 795 -1.64 17.91 15.41
CA LEU A 795 -1.21 18.32 14.07
C LEU A 795 -0.44 17.20 13.35
N ILE A 796 -0.93 16.80 12.19
CA ILE A 796 -0.37 15.72 11.36
C ILE A 796 -0.05 16.29 9.98
N ALA A 797 1.16 16.04 9.46
CA ALA A 797 1.57 16.55 8.16
C ALA A 797 2.31 15.51 7.33
N GLN A 798 1.91 15.38 6.06
CA GLN A 798 2.60 14.53 5.11
C GLN A 798 4.05 14.99 4.88
N GLY A 799 4.99 14.03 4.93
CA GLY A 799 6.42 14.30 4.71
C GLY A 799 7.13 14.99 5.88
N VAL A 800 6.41 15.32 6.95
CA VAL A 800 6.97 15.86 8.20
C VAL A 800 6.72 14.89 9.35
N SER A 801 5.48 14.44 9.52
CA SER A 801 5.12 13.37 10.45
C SER A 801 5.54 12.00 9.90
N SER A 802 6.02 11.11 10.77
CA SER A 802 6.55 9.81 10.38
C SER A 802 5.45 8.78 10.08
N GLY A 803 5.33 8.39 8.82
CA GLY A 803 4.39 7.34 8.40
C GLY A 803 3.99 7.42 6.94
N SER A 804 3.48 6.29 6.41
CA SER A 804 2.83 6.27 5.10
C SER A 804 1.48 7.01 5.14
N ARG A 805 0.92 7.34 3.97
CA ARG A 805 -0.41 7.96 3.84
C ARG A 805 -1.47 7.23 4.69
N ALA A 806 -1.50 5.90 4.61
CA ALA A 806 -2.42 5.06 5.38
C ALA A 806 -2.23 5.23 6.90
N LYS A 807 -0.98 5.29 7.38
CA LYS A 807 -0.67 5.52 8.79
C LYS A 807 -1.08 6.93 9.25
N LEU A 808 -0.86 7.95 8.41
CA LEU A 808 -1.27 9.33 8.71
C LEU A 808 -2.80 9.46 8.78
N THR A 809 -3.53 8.86 7.83
CA THR A 809 -4.99 8.79 7.86
C THR A 809 -5.49 8.05 9.10
N LYS A 810 -4.86 6.93 9.47
CA LYS A 810 -5.22 6.19 10.69
C LYS A 810 -4.98 7.03 11.94
N ASN A 811 -3.86 7.75 12.02
CA ASN A 811 -3.56 8.63 13.14
C ASN A 811 -4.58 9.78 13.23
N PHE A 812 -4.99 10.34 12.09
CA PHE A 812 -6.05 11.35 12.05
C PHE A 812 -7.38 10.80 12.62
N LYS A 813 -7.78 9.58 12.23
CA LYS A 813 -9.00 8.93 12.75
C LYS A 813 -8.94 8.56 14.24
N GLN A 814 -7.74 8.42 14.80
CA GLN A 814 -7.57 8.03 16.21
C GLN A 814 -7.65 9.22 17.17
N ASN A 815 -7.66 10.45 16.66
CA ASN A 815 -7.62 11.67 17.45
C ASN A 815 -8.82 12.55 17.11
N ASP A 816 -9.72 12.78 18.06
CA ASP A 816 -10.97 13.51 17.84
C ASP A 816 -10.78 14.98 17.43
N GLN A 817 -9.63 15.55 17.76
CA GLN A 817 -9.24 16.93 17.46
C GLN A 817 -7.95 16.97 16.61
N ALA A 818 -7.98 16.36 15.44
CA ALA A 818 -6.81 16.26 14.57
C ALA A 818 -6.89 17.13 13.33
N ILE A 819 -5.80 17.83 13.01
CA ILE A 819 -5.61 18.59 11.76
C ILE A 819 -4.63 17.84 10.87
N LEU A 820 -5.06 17.49 9.66
CA LEU A 820 -4.23 16.78 8.68
C LEU A 820 -3.85 17.69 7.51
N LEU A 821 -2.55 17.91 7.32
CA LEU A 821 -1.99 18.63 6.18
C LEU A 821 -1.49 17.62 5.14
N GLY A 822 -2.03 17.70 3.92
CA GLY A 822 -1.69 16.78 2.82
C GLY A 822 -1.45 17.49 1.48
N THR A 823 -0.67 16.87 0.59
CA THR A 823 -0.46 17.34 -0.80
C THR A 823 -1.34 16.59 -1.80
N SER A 824 -0.96 16.57 -3.10
CA SER A 824 -1.65 15.88 -4.22
C SER A 824 -2.18 14.49 -3.84
N SER A 825 -1.37 13.69 -3.16
CA SER A 825 -1.72 12.31 -2.77
C SER A 825 -2.86 12.17 -1.75
N PHE A 826 -3.27 13.25 -1.07
CA PHE A 826 -4.43 13.29 -0.17
C PHE A 826 -5.71 13.80 -0.85
N TRP A 827 -5.63 14.30 -2.10
CA TRP A 827 -6.81 14.64 -2.90
C TRP A 827 -7.59 13.38 -3.29
N GLU A 828 -6.91 12.23 -3.44
CA GLU A 828 -7.49 10.94 -3.87
C GLU A 828 -7.15 9.79 -2.88
N GLY A 829 -8.02 8.77 -2.77
CA GLY A 829 -7.73 7.52 -2.04
C GLY A 829 -7.57 7.58 -0.51
N VAL A 830 -8.18 8.55 0.18
CA VAL A 830 -8.21 8.60 1.65
C VAL A 830 -9.67 8.53 2.11
N ASP A 831 -10.00 7.48 2.87
CA ASP A 831 -11.35 7.23 3.36
C ASP A 831 -11.44 7.65 4.84
N ILE A 832 -11.96 8.84 5.13
CA ILE A 832 -12.31 9.33 6.46
C ILE A 832 -13.85 9.41 6.56
N PRO A 833 -14.51 8.50 7.31
CA PRO A 833 -15.97 8.46 7.41
C PRO A 833 -16.50 9.52 8.38
N GLY A 834 -17.71 10.01 8.12
CA GLY A 834 -18.56 10.61 9.15
C GLY A 834 -18.07 11.92 9.75
N GLU A 835 -18.28 12.02 11.07
CA GLU A 835 -17.98 13.17 11.92
C GLU A 835 -16.49 13.51 12.04
N ASP A 836 -15.59 12.61 11.67
CA ASP A 836 -14.13 12.77 11.79
C ASP A 836 -13.60 13.86 10.84
N LEU A 837 -14.33 14.20 9.77
CA LEU A 837 -13.97 15.25 8.83
C LEU A 837 -15.14 16.22 8.61
N SER A 838 -15.15 17.33 9.35
CA SER A 838 -16.16 18.38 9.21
C SER A 838 -15.70 19.55 8.33
N CYS A 839 -14.40 19.65 8.07
CA CYS A 839 -13.82 20.78 7.34
C CYS A 839 -12.76 20.36 6.32
N ILE A 840 -12.90 20.85 5.09
CA ILE A 840 -11.86 20.74 4.07
C ILE A 840 -11.37 22.14 3.73
N VAL A 841 -10.06 22.35 3.80
CA VAL A 841 -9.43 23.59 3.38
C VAL A 841 -8.62 23.34 2.12
N ILE A 842 -8.97 24.05 1.04
CA ILE A 842 -8.25 24.06 -0.22
C ILE A 842 -7.43 25.35 -0.28
N VAL A 843 -6.12 25.22 -0.08
CA VAL A 843 -5.22 26.37 -0.07
C VAL A 843 -5.10 26.98 -1.48
N ARG A 844 -5.09 26.13 -2.50
CA ARG A 844 -4.99 26.55 -3.90
C ARG A 844 -5.77 25.61 -4.81
N LEU A 845 -6.33 26.14 -5.90
CA LEU A 845 -6.98 25.31 -6.93
C LEU A 845 -5.98 24.25 -7.46
N PRO A 846 -6.41 22.98 -7.59
CA PRO A 846 -5.53 21.82 -7.80
C PRO A 846 -5.05 21.66 -9.26
N PHE A 847 -4.49 22.72 -9.83
CA PHE A 847 -3.83 22.65 -11.13
C PHE A 847 -2.53 21.86 -11.03
N SER A 848 -2.34 20.92 -11.96
CA SER A 848 -1.06 20.23 -12.13
C SER A 848 0.07 21.25 -12.39
N PRO A 849 1.26 21.05 -11.83
CA PRO A 849 2.42 21.90 -12.14
C PRO A 849 2.72 21.88 -13.64
N PRO A 850 2.90 23.05 -14.29
CA PRO A 850 3.14 23.13 -15.73
C PRO A 850 4.52 22.59 -16.14
N ASP A 851 5.45 22.47 -15.18
CA ASP A 851 6.76 21.87 -15.34
C ASP A 851 6.78 20.35 -15.14
N ASN A 852 5.63 19.73 -14.80
CA ASN A 852 5.49 18.28 -14.87
C ASN A 852 5.77 17.82 -16.32
N PRO A 853 6.71 16.89 -16.56
CA PRO A 853 7.13 16.50 -17.90
C PRO A 853 6.00 16.02 -18.80
N VAL A 854 5.09 15.20 -18.27
CA VAL A 854 3.96 14.63 -19.02
C VAL A 854 2.94 15.70 -19.36
N ILE A 855 2.59 16.56 -18.41
CA ILE A 855 1.65 17.67 -18.64
C ILE A 855 2.22 18.66 -19.65
N ALA A 856 3.51 18.97 -19.57
CA ALA A 856 4.18 19.85 -20.52
C ALA A 856 4.15 19.27 -21.95
N ALA A 857 4.49 17.99 -22.11
CA ALA A 857 4.46 17.32 -23.40
C ALA A 857 3.05 17.24 -24.01
N ARG A 858 2.04 16.87 -23.19
CA ARG A 858 0.63 16.88 -23.61
C ARG A 858 0.17 18.29 -24.02
N SER A 859 0.59 19.31 -23.27
CA SER A 859 0.27 20.70 -23.58
C SER A 859 0.89 21.16 -24.91
N GLU A 860 2.13 20.75 -25.19
CA GLU A 860 2.79 21.04 -26.47
C GLU A 860 2.08 20.36 -27.64
N LYS A 861 1.69 19.08 -27.49
CA LYS A 861 0.92 18.33 -28.50
C LYS A 861 -0.43 19.00 -28.80
N ILE A 862 -1.23 19.28 -27.77
CA ILE A 862 -2.52 19.96 -27.92
C ILE A 862 -2.36 21.31 -28.63
N LYS A 863 -1.29 22.06 -28.33
CA LYS A 863 -1.02 23.33 -28.99
C LYS A 863 -0.62 23.13 -30.46
N ALA A 864 0.15 22.09 -30.78
CA ALA A 864 0.52 21.73 -32.15
C ALA A 864 -0.71 21.34 -32.98
N ASP A 865 -1.68 20.67 -32.37
CA ASP A 865 -2.97 20.28 -32.97
C ASP A 865 -3.97 21.45 -33.07
N GLY A 866 -3.57 22.67 -32.68
CA GLY A 866 -4.38 23.89 -32.75
C GLY A 866 -5.34 24.10 -31.57
N GLY A 867 -5.27 23.26 -30.53
CA GLY A 867 -6.08 23.36 -29.32
C GLY A 867 -5.54 24.34 -28.27
N ASN A 868 -6.26 24.46 -27.15
CA ASN A 868 -5.87 25.28 -26.01
C ASN A 868 -5.55 24.39 -24.79
N PRO A 869 -4.27 24.18 -24.43
CA PRO A 869 -3.87 23.29 -23.35
C PRO A 869 -4.50 23.61 -21.99
N PHE A 870 -4.78 24.89 -21.72
CA PHE A 870 -5.39 25.27 -20.45
C PHE A 870 -6.85 24.78 -20.37
N PHE A 871 -7.63 24.95 -21.44
CA PHE A 871 -9.05 24.56 -21.45
C PHE A 871 -9.26 23.08 -21.77
N ASP A 872 -8.37 22.48 -22.57
CA ASP A 872 -8.53 21.11 -23.07
C ASP A 872 -7.85 20.06 -22.16
N LEU A 873 -6.91 20.48 -21.29
CA LEU A 873 -6.19 19.59 -20.38
C LEU A 873 -6.19 20.08 -18.93
N SER A 874 -5.57 21.23 -18.65
CA SER A 874 -5.29 21.64 -17.26
C SER A 874 -6.53 21.95 -16.43
N LEU A 875 -7.52 22.62 -17.01
CA LEU A 875 -8.77 22.98 -16.33
C LEU A 875 -9.67 21.75 -16.07
N PRO A 876 -9.95 20.86 -17.04
CA PRO A 876 -10.68 19.62 -16.80
C PRO A 876 -10.08 18.77 -15.67
N GLN A 877 -8.77 18.53 -15.68
CA GLN A 877 -8.09 17.75 -14.63
C GLN A 877 -8.23 18.40 -13.26
N ALA A 878 -8.05 19.72 -13.16
CA ALA A 878 -8.21 20.44 -11.91
C ALA A 878 -9.66 20.37 -11.39
N ILE A 879 -10.67 20.42 -12.27
CA ILE A 879 -12.08 20.28 -11.88
C ILE A 879 -12.36 18.88 -11.34
N ILE A 880 -11.88 17.82 -12.01
CA ILE A 880 -12.07 16.44 -11.55
C ILE A 880 -11.45 16.25 -10.16
N ARG A 881 -10.19 16.69 -9.97
CA ARG A 881 -9.51 16.67 -8.67
C ARG A 881 -10.24 17.46 -7.59
N PHE A 882 -10.78 18.62 -7.95
CA PHE A 882 -11.57 19.44 -7.04
C PHE A 882 -12.87 18.74 -6.62
N LYS A 883 -13.59 18.09 -7.55
CA LYS A 883 -14.78 17.28 -7.23
C LYS A 883 -14.45 16.12 -6.29
N GLN A 884 -13.33 15.43 -6.51
CA GLN A 884 -12.90 14.33 -5.63
C GLN A 884 -12.54 14.84 -4.23
N GLY A 885 -11.82 15.97 -4.15
CA GLY A 885 -11.53 16.65 -2.90
C GLY A 885 -12.81 16.98 -2.14
N PHE A 886 -13.81 17.56 -2.84
CA PHE A 886 -15.12 17.90 -2.28
C PHE A 886 -15.92 16.66 -1.84
N GLY A 887 -15.93 15.59 -2.63
CA GLY A 887 -16.68 14.34 -2.37
C GLY A 887 -16.24 13.57 -1.12
N ARG A 888 -15.20 14.04 -0.43
CA ARG A 888 -14.75 13.52 0.87
C ARG A 888 -15.54 14.06 2.05
N LEU A 889 -16.18 15.22 1.88
CA LEU A 889 -16.86 15.92 2.96
C LEU A 889 -18.14 15.22 3.40
N ILE A 890 -18.92 14.72 2.44
CA ILE A 890 -20.25 14.14 2.70
C ILE A 890 -20.28 12.72 2.14
N ARG A 891 -20.41 11.74 3.04
CA ARG A 891 -20.45 10.30 2.72
C ARG A 891 -21.68 9.59 3.22
N THR A 892 -22.27 10.08 4.29
CA THR A 892 -23.51 9.58 4.86
C THR A 892 -24.59 10.66 4.86
N SER A 893 -25.83 10.25 5.12
CA SER A 893 -26.95 11.18 5.26
C SER A 893 -26.88 12.01 6.54
N SER A 894 -26.08 11.67 7.55
CA SER A 894 -25.90 12.49 8.75
C SER A 894 -24.78 13.53 8.63
N ASP A 895 -23.90 13.39 7.64
CA ASP A 895 -22.70 14.23 7.53
C ASP A 895 -23.06 15.69 7.23
N LYS A 896 -22.28 16.59 7.82
CA LYS A 896 -22.37 18.03 7.61
C LYS A 896 -20.97 18.62 7.68
N GLY A 897 -20.64 19.50 6.74
CA GLY A 897 -19.30 20.06 6.73
C GLY A 897 -19.11 21.28 5.83
N ALA A 898 -17.98 21.95 6.01
CA ALA A 898 -17.64 23.18 5.30
C ALA A 898 -16.38 23.00 4.44
N VAL A 899 -16.36 23.68 3.30
CA VAL A 899 -15.18 23.75 2.43
C VAL A 899 -14.70 25.20 2.35
N PHE A 900 -13.49 25.47 2.80
CA PHE A 900 -12.84 26.76 2.64
C PHE A 900 -11.91 26.74 1.43
N VAL A 901 -12.04 27.72 0.53
CA VAL A 901 -11.17 27.86 -0.65
C VAL A 901 -10.41 29.18 -0.57
N PHE A 902 -9.11 29.11 -0.32
CA PHE A 902 -8.21 30.27 -0.14
C PHE A 902 -7.68 30.83 -1.49
N ASP A 903 -8.33 30.47 -2.59
CA ASP A 903 -7.93 30.84 -3.94
C ASP A 903 -9.02 31.67 -4.61
N THR A 904 -8.87 32.99 -4.55
CA THR A 904 -9.85 33.95 -5.08
C THR A 904 -10.10 33.79 -6.58
N ARG A 905 -9.22 33.09 -7.32
CA ARG A 905 -9.41 32.79 -8.76
C ARG A 905 -10.68 32.00 -9.04
N ILE A 906 -11.19 31.25 -8.05
CA ILE A 906 -12.47 30.55 -8.17
C ILE A 906 -13.65 31.51 -8.42
N VAL A 907 -13.53 32.77 -7.98
CA VAL A 907 -14.54 33.82 -8.20
C VAL A 907 -14.07 34.83 -9.26
N THR A 908 -12.83 35.29 -9.19
CA THR A 908 -12.35 36.44 -9.98
C THR A 908 -12.10 36.10 -11.46
N THR A 909 -11.90 34.83 -11.80
CA THR A 909 -11.63 34.40 -13.18
C THR A 909 -12.87 33.86 -13.88
N ARG A 910 -12.90 33.96 -15.22
CA ARG A 910 -14.00 33.40 -16.03
C ARG A 910 -14.15 31.89 -15.86
N TYR A 911 -13.04 31.17 -15.73
CA TYR A 911 -13.05 29.71 -15.56
C TYR A 911 -13.39 29.29 -14.13
N GLY A 912 -13.22 30.15 -13.12
CA GLY A 912 -13.49 29.83 -11.72
C GLY A 912 -14.90 29.31 -11.48
N LYS A 913 -15.89 29.90 -12.17
CA LYS A 913 -17.30 29.47 -12.15
C LYS A 913 -17.50 28.02 -12.59
N ASN A 914 -16.60 27.46 -13.40
CA ASN A 914 -16.66 26.07 -13.83
C ASN A 914 -16.41 25.09 -12.67
N PHE A 915 -15.59 25.44 -11.68
CA PHE A 915 -15.40 24.60 -10.49
C PHE A 915 -16.71 24.46 -9.71
N ILE A 916 -17.34 25.60 -9.40
CA ILE A 916 -18.60 25.64 -8.64
C ILE A 916 -19.74 24.94 -9.41
N ARG A 917 -19.88 25.21 -10.71
CA ARG A 917 -20.90 24.59 -11.57
C ARG A 917 -20.73 23.09 -11.77
N SER A 918 -19.55 22.54 -11.48
CA SER A 918 -19.27 21.09 -11.59
C SER A 918 -19.56 20.34 -10.28
N LEU A 919 -19.84 21.07 -9.19
CA LEU A 919 -20.29 20.49 -7.93
C LEU A 919 -21.82 20.36 -7.91
N PRO A 920 -22.37 19.53 -6.99
CA PRO A 920 -23.77 19.61 -6.61
C PRO A 920 -24.17 21.04 -6.18
N SER A 921 -25.47 21.34 -6.17
CA SER A 921 -25.96 22.64 -5.68
C SER A 921 -25.54 22.84 -4.22
N VAL A 922 -24.67 23.82 -3.97
CA VAL A 922 -24.06 24.11 -2.67
C VAL A 922 -24.03 25.62 -2.45
N PRO A 923 -24.55 26.12 -1.32
CA PRO A 923 -24.43 27.52 -0.92
C PRO A 923 -22.96 27.96 -0.88
N THR A 924 -22.65 29.01 -1.63
CA THR A 924 -21.30 29.57 -1.71
C THR A 924 -21.32 30.99 -1.17
N PHE A 925 -20.48 31.25 -0.16
CA PHE A 925 -20.35 32.54 0.52
C PHE A 925 -18.96 33.12 0.28
N GLN A 926 -18.90 34.42 0.04
CA GLN A 926 -17.66 35.17 -0.15
C GLN A 926 -17.68 36.39 0.78
N GLY A 927 -16.59 36.60 1.52
CA GLY A 927 -16.48 37.70 2.49
C GLY A 927 -15.18 37.64 3.29
N PRO A 928 -14.97 38.56 4.23
CA PRO A 928 -13.89 38.47 5.21
C PRO A 928 -13.97 37.18 6.02
N LEU A 929 -12.83 36.59 6.39
CA LEU A 929 -12.81 35.29 7.07
C LEU A 929 -13.63 35.29 8.37
N ASP A 930 -13.56 36.36 9.16
CA ASP A 930 -14.26 36.43 10.44
C ASP A 930 -15.80 36.38 10.27
N ASP A 931 -16.35 37.10 9.29
CA ASP A 931 -17.79 37.05 8.96
C ASP A 931 -18.22 35.65 8.48
N LEU A 932 -17.36 34.98 7.70
CA LEU A 932 -17.62 33.62 7.22
C LEU A 932 -17.61 32.60 8.37
N LEU A 933 -16.73 32.80 9.36
CA LEU A 933 -16.64 31.95 10.56
C LEU A 933 -17.84 32.16 11.50
N GLU A 934 -18.39 33.37 11.61
CA GLU A 934 -19.64 33.62 12.32
C GLU A 934 -20.80 32.86 11.66
N ASN A 935 -20.93 32.95 10.34
CA ASN A 935 -21.94 32.20 9.60
C ASN A 935 -21.77 30.67 9.73
N LEU A 936 -20.53 30.19 9.77
CA LEU A 936 -20.22 28.78 10.00
C LEU A 936 -20.69 28.35 11.40
N GLN A 937 -20.42 29.17 12.42
CA GLN A 937 -20.77 28.87 13.81
C GLN A 937 -22.28 28.87 14.03
N GLU A 938 -23.03 29.77 13.41
CA GLU A 938 -24.50 29.74 13.47
C GLU A 938 -25.09 28.51 12.76
N TRP A 939 -24.37 28.01 11.76
CA TRP A 939 -24.84 26.89 10.97
C TRP A 939 -24.54 25.55 11.60
N LEU A 940 -23.30 25.32 12.06
CA LEU A 940 -22.85 24.05 12.66
C LEU A 940 -23.70 23.68 13.86
#